data_AF-A0A285XNY9-F1
#
_entry.id   AF-A0A285XNY9-F1
#
_cell.length_a   1.000
_cell.length_b   1.000
_cell.length_c   1.000
_cell.angle_alpha   90.00
_cell.angle_beta   90.00
_cell.angle_gamma   90.00
#
_symmetry.space_group_name_H-M   'P 1'
#
loop_
_entity.id
_entity.type
_entity.pdbx_description
1 polymer ?
#
loop_
_entity_poly.entity_id
_entity_poly.type
_entity_poly.pdbx_seq_one_letter_code
_entity_poly.pdbx_strand_id
1 'polypeptide(L)'
;MSSTSKTPLEREVPSQADRNKFADFVDLMRLLADCIIGDDYTVPDDLSQALQLSAAGQSMVDKVARAPKPDRRIPVKEARLMCGLALGQGQLFIDVKKTDVDAIAASVSKQLLSGKIRFPFTFGREAYDAYADQHDEGLPTLTFEESQRFLDALPQGVHQYGKFVTGPFGLHTSADNREIRSGRSVEAFHCADMMCERIHRTLLTTSVNAPINKFRERFHEELDGDHQAAIDWFQEVDNMRDIGAVMFSDVEVGVTATLIGDALSVDELRSLVAHLFDATAGVMRGRVSAFLEVGDAHEAVRRLNRASLMQILLLSDERSVQRGLDRLVNDGAITIPRGEVRRPVVNQVRRSGAFGLLPELGHHGVRFASVDQGFAILRLRNELQKLHDHDLEGRDELAWQLRDVPGEGTAEKLDRFFRNSDPAEAIQRLVLSRHTLVERLAQSIGIEHGLDESDESIVERVLWKLGFSRYESEDPRAEFWRLHHRLIELAKVSRTPASRDTEEYLGVASKYFRELERFLSEALAFAAWSLLHDHTSSARPYEYGLESDQRHGLELVQAAADSQDTGDHEFDFLNGRLELYSLVRGFGLLGNHLRSLDPDEHPRPASEVPAYARGSQLKRFPFRHRVPFLDLTAEARAVIPAELINLSKQLQRDRVNDFRNSHQHYQKTAAGIKQIEDALAGLELALRTVEALGFALVEFKVDDETHDRWGRSEFYFAAPRGQRHVISRPSGFDWLGMPPLSSSQYVVTSAIFDAPNEVIRVRRRVDSTFADLWAGFPARRQDRANALKQNPVEHPNTEVHGQ
;
A
#
# COMPACT_ATOMS: atom_id res chain seq x y z
N MET A 1 15.03 11.64 -41.43
CA MET A 1 15.95 10.90 -42.33
C MET A 1 16.97 10.19 -41.44
N SER A 2 16.83 8.88 -41.26
CA SER A 2 17.83 8.04 -40.59
C SER A 2 17.88 6.71 -41.35
N SER A 3 19.08 6.26 -41.72
CA SER A 3 19.28 5.00 -42.40
C SER A 3 18.89 3.86 -41.46
N THR A 4 17.82 3.13 -41.79
CA THR A 4 17.38 1.93 -41.05
C THR A 4 18.38 0.79 -41.26
N SER A 5 19.46 0.77 -40.48
CA SER A 5 20.27 -0.43 -40.32
C SER A 5 19.44 -1.43 -39.51
N LYS A 6 19.07 -2.55 -40.14
CA LYS A 6 18.36 -3.65 -39.45
C LYS A 6 19.11 -4.06 -38.18
N THR A 7 18.38 -4.28 -37.09
CA THR A 7 18.98 -4.76 -35.83
C THR A 7 19.59 -6.15 -36.01
N PRO A 8 20.53 -6.60 -35.16
CA PRO A 8 21.06 -7.96 -35.22
C PRO A 8 19.96 -9.03 -35.23
N LEU A 9 18.90 -8.87 -34.41
CA LEU A 9 17.76 -9.78 -34.39
C LEU A 9 16.98 -9.80 -35.71
N GLU A 10 16.76 -8.65 -36.35
CA GLU A 10 16.09 -8.58 -37.65
C GLU A 10 16.88 -9.22 -38.80
N ARG A 11 18.20 -9.35 -38.64
CA ARG A 11 19.07 -10.01 -39.62
C ARG A 11 19.02 -11.53 -39.49
N GLU A 12 19.14 -12.05 -38.26
CA GLU A 12 19.11 -13.49 -37.98
C GLU A 12 17.68 -14.05 -38.04
N VAL A 13 16.68 -13.28 -37.61
CA VAL A 13 15.26 -13.67 -37.52
C VAL A 13 14.37 -12.65 -38.27
N PRO A 14 14.28 -12.74 -39.62
CA PRO A 14 13.64 -11.70 -40.43
C PRO A 14 12.10 -11.70 -40.37
N SER A 15 11.46 -12.81 -40.01
CA SER A 15 9.99 -12.91 -39.92
C SER A 15 9.47 -12.44 -38.57
N GLN A 16 8.38 -11.66 -38.54
CA GLN A 16 7.74 -11.24 -37.28
C GLN A 16 7.20 -12.44 -36.48
N ALA A 17 6.66 -13.45 -37.17
CA ALA A 17 6.17 -14.66 -36.50
C ALA A 17 7.32 -15.44 -35.82
N ASP A 18 8.47 -15.56 -36.50
CA ASP A 18 9.65 -16.21 -35.93
C ASP A 18 10.23 -15.37 -34.77
N ARG A 19 10.19 -14.04 -34.87
CA ARG A 19 10.59 -13.13 -33.80
C ARG A 19 9.72 -13.28 -32.54
N ASN A 20 8.39 -13.35 -32.71
CA ASN A 20 7.48 -13.61 -31.58
C ASN A 20 7.76 -14.98 -30.95
N LYS A 21 7.97 -16.01 -31.77
CA LYS A 21 8.36 -17.35 -31.31
C LYS A 21 9.70 -17.35 -30.56
N PHE A 22 10.67 -16.57 -31.03
CA PHE A 22 11.94 -16.40 -30.34
C PHE A 22 11.77 -15.68 -29.00
N ALA A 23 10.89 -14.69 -28.93
CA ALA A 23 10.59 -14.01 -27.68
C ALA A 23 9.93 -14.96 -26.65
N ASP A 24 8.99 -15.80 -27.09
CA ASP A 24 8.41 -16.87 -26.24
C ASP A 24 9.50 -17.86 -25.75
N PHE A 25 10.43 -18.22 -26.64
CA PHE A 25 11.56 -19.07 -26.28
C PHE A 25 12.45 -18.41 -25.22
N VAL A 26 12.75 -17.12 -25.36
CA VAL A 26 13.54 -16.35 -24.40
C VAL A 26 12.85 -16.30 -23.03
N ASP A 27 11.52 -16.12 -22.98
CA ASP A 27 10.77 -16.14 -21.72
C ASP A 27 10.90 -17.49 -20.99
N LEU A 28 10.83 -18.61 -21.73
CA LEU A 28 11.04 -19.94 -21.15
C LEU A 28 12.48 -20.13 -20.65
N MET A 29 13.47 -19.57 -21.34
CA MET A 29 14.87 -19.63 -20.88
C MET A 29 15.10 -18.78 -19.63
N ARG A 30 14.47 -17.58 -19.54
CA ARG A 30 14.47 -16.75 -18.33
C ARG A 30 13.83 -17.49 -17.14
N LEU A 31 12.69 -18.14 -17.37
CA LEU A 31 12.03 -18.98 -16.38
C LEU A 31 12.96 -20.09 -15.88
N LEU A 32 13.60 -20.84 -16.79
CA LEU A 32 14.53 -21.91 -16.41
C LEU A 32 15.79 -21.38 -15.70
N ALA A 33 16.27 -20.19 -16.04
CA ALA A 33 17.40 -19.57 -15.36
C ALA A 33 17.08 -19.20 -13.89
N ASP A 34 15.86 -18.74 -13.64
CA ASP A 34 15.42 -18.31 -12.30
C ASP A 34 15.07 -19.48 -11.37
N CYS A 35 14.71 -20.64 -11.92
CA CYS A 35 14.23 -21.76 -11.11
C CYS A 35 15.27 -22.32 -10.12
N ILE A 36 14.75 -22.99 -9.09
CA ILE A 36 15.53 -23.70 -8.07
C ILE A 36 15.40 -25.20 -8.33
N ILE A 37 16.54 -25.91 -8.35
CA ILE A 37 16.63 -27.34 -8.66
C ILE A 37 17.36 -28.11 -7.55
N GLY A 38 17.02 -29.38 -7.41
CA GLY A 38 17.64 -30.32 -6.48
C GLY A 38 18.95 -30.94 -7.00
N ASP A 39 19.67 -31.63 -6.12
CA ASP A 39 20.94 -32.32 -6.44
C ASP A 39 20.80 -33.43 -7.48
N ASP A 40 19.62 -34.05 -7.55
CA ASP A 40 19.26 -35.13 -8.46
C ASP A 40 18.71 -34.65 -9.82
N TYR A 41 18.64 -33.33 -10.03
CA TYR A 41 18.08 -32.76 -11.25
C TYR A 41 18.91 -33.14 -12.48
N THR A 42 18.26 -33.77 -13.45
CA THR A 42 18.83 -34.11 -14.76
C THR A 42 17.96 -33.53 -15.86
N VAL A 43 18.61 -33.06 -16.94
CA VAL A 43 17.90 -32.45 -18.08
C VAL A 43 17.01 -33.51 -18.75
N PRO A 44 15.68 -33.31 -18.81
CA PRO A 44 14.79 -34.27 -19.45
C PRO A 44 15.05 -34.44 -20.94
N ASP A 45 14.80 -35.65 -21.45
CA ASP A 45 14.95 -35.96 -22.87
C ASP A 45 14.00 -35.16 -23.75
N ASP A 46 12.76 -34.96 -23.32
CA ASP A 46 11.77 -34.20 -24.08
C ASP A 46 12.18 -32.71 -24.21
N LEU A 47 12.73 -32.11 -23.15
CA LEU A 47 13.30 -30.76 -23.18
C LEU A 47 14.49 -30.68 -24.15
N SER A 48 15.44 -31.61 -24.04
CA SER A 48 16.66 -31.61 -24.86
C SER A 48 16.39 -31.90 -26.36
N GLN A 49 15.33 -32.65 -26.67
CA GLN A 49 14.92 -32.95 -28.04
C GLN A 49 14.13 -31.81 -28.67
N ALA A 50 13.33 -31.08 -27.89
CA ALA A 50 12.58 -29.92 -28.37
C ALA A 50 13.51 -28.73 -28.74
N LEU A 51 14.68 -28.64 -28.09
CA LEU A 51 15.73 -27.67 -28.38
C LEU A 51 16.52 -28.04 -29.64
N GLN A 52 16.29 -27.32 -30.73
CA GLN A 52 17.02 -27.50 -31.98
C GLN A 52 18.10 -26.43 -32.14
N LEU A 53 19.34 -26.87 -32.32
CA LEU A 53 20.49 -25.96 -32.41
C LEU A 53 20.72 -25.47 -33.83
N SER A 54 21.19 -24.24 -33.94
CA SER A 54 21.75 -23.70 -35.17
C SER A 54 23.12 -24.34 -35.49
N ALA A 55 23.71 -24.00 -36.63
CA ALA A 55 25.08 -24.43 -36.94
C ALA A 55 26.10 -23.95 -35.88
N ALA A 56 25.94 -22.72 -35.38
CA ALA A 56 26.79 -22.17 -34.32
C ALA A 56 26.60 -22.92 -33.00
N GLY A 57 25.36 -23.19 -32.61
CA GLY A 57 25.07 -23.96 -31.39
C GLY A 57 25.58 -25.40 -31.47
N GLN A 58 25.42 -26.05 -32.62
CA GLN A 58 25.92 -27.41 -32.82
C GLN A 58 27.44 -27.47 -32.75
N SER A 59 28.14 -26.48 -33.34
CA SER A 59 29.59 -26.34 -33.20
C SER A 59 30.02 -26.18 -31.74
N MET A 60 29.32 -25.36 -30.97
CA MET A 60 29.58 -25.18 -29.54
C MET A 60 29.38 -26.48 -28.75
N VAL A 61 28.27 -27.20 -28.98
CA VAL A 61 28.03 -28.50 -28.34
C VAL A 61 29.11 -29.52 -28.70
N ASP A 62 29.52 -29.61 -29.97
CA ASP A 62 30.58 -30.52 -30.39
C ASP A 62 31.94 -30.15 -29.75
N LYS A 63 32.24 -28.84 -29.60
CA LYS A 63 33.45 -28.33 -28.91
C LYS A 63 33.50 -28.81 -27.46
N VAL A 64 32.43 -28.58 -26.69
CA VAL A 64 32.39 -28.91 -25.24
C VAL A 64 32.20 -30.41 -24.97
N ALA A 65 31.48 -31.13 -25.83
CA ALA A 65 31.26 -32.57 -25.69
C ALA A 65 32.53 -33.38 -26.05
N ARG A 66 33.33 -32.89 -27.00
CA ARG A 66 34.57 -33.52 -27.46
C ARG A 66 35.83 -32.91 -26.84
N ALA A 67 35.70 -32.19 -25.72
CA ALA A 67 36.82 -31.58 -25.03
C ALA A 67 37.96 -32.60 -24.82
N PRO A 68 39.24 -32.22 -25.07
CA PRO A 68 40.37 -33.14 -25.06
C PRO A 68 40.55 -33.86 -23.73
N LYS A 69 40.28 -33.15 -22.63
CA LYS A 69 40.38 -33.71 -21.29
C LYS A 69 39.02 -34.27 -20.83
N PRO A 70 38.94 -35.53 -20.35
CA PRO A 70 37.68 -36.16 -19.95
C PRO A 70 36.94 -35.40 -18.84
N ASP A 71 37.67 -34.79 -17.91
CA ASP A 71 37.14 -33.96 -16.83
C ASP A 71 36.53 -32.64 -17.33
N ARG A 72 36.79 -32.23 -18.57
CA ARG A 72 36.20 -31.05 -19.20
C ARG A 72 35.01 -31.36 -20.14
N ARG A 73 34.70 -32.64 -20.37
CA ARG A 73 33.60 -33.01 -21.26
C ARG A 73 32.26 -32.73 -20.62
N ILE A 74 31.39 -32.02 -21.35
CA ILE A 74 30.01 -31.76 -20.94
C ILE A 74 29.10 -32.74 -21.69
N PRO A 75 28.19 -33.46 -21.01
CA PRO A 75 27.26 -34.33 -21.70
C PRO A 75 26.31 -33.54 -22.60
N VAL A 76 25.87 -34.17 -23.70
CA VAL A 76 25.20 -33.48 -24.80
C VAL A 76 23.89 -32.82 -24.38
N LYS A 77 23.14 -33.42 -23.44
CA LYS A 77 21.85 -32.88 -22.98
C LYS A 77 22.04 -31.56 -22.24
N GLU A 78 22.99 -31.53 -21.31
CA GLU A 78 23.38 -30.36 -20.53
C GLU A 78 23.97 -29.28 -21.44
N ALA A 79 24.85 -29.65 -22.37
CA ALA A 79 25.44 -28.70 -23.33
C ALA A 79 24.36 -28.04 -24.21
N ARG A 80 23.35 -28.80 -24.68
CA ARG A 80 22.22 -28.26 -25.45
C ARG A 80 21.40 -27.25 -24.65
N LEU A 81 21.06 -27.57 -23.40
CA LEU A 81 20.30 -26.64 -22.57
C LEU A 81 21.13 -25.40 -22.21
N MET A 82 22.44 -25.54 -21.96
CA MET A 82 23.33 -24.40 -21.75
C MET A 82 23.42 -23.48 -22.98
N CYS A 83 23.48 -24.04 -24.20
CA CYS A 83 23.35 -23.24 -25.42
C CYS A 83 22.01 -22.49 -25.49
N GLY A 84 20.91 -23.13 -25.06
CA GLY A 84 19.60 -22.47 -24.96
C GLY A 84 19.60 -21.31 -23.94
N LEU A 85 20.12 -21.54 -22.74
CA LEU A 85 20.21 -20.52 -21.67
C LEU A 85 21.13 -19.35 -22.03
N ALA A 86 22.19 -19.60 -22.81
CA ALA A 86 23.10 -18.57 -23.28
C ALA A 86 22.58 -17.78 -24.49
N LEU A 87 21.60 -18.32 -25.23
CA LEU A 87 21.05 -17.81 -26.50
C LEU A 87 22.05 -17.71 -27.67
N GLY A 88 23.25 -17.18 -27.46
CA GLY A 88 24.28 -16.94 -28.48
C GLY A 88 25.38 -16.00 -27.99
N GLN A 89 26.40 -15.78 -28.84
CA GLN A 89 27.48 -14.82 -28.59
C GLN A 89 27.60 -13.84 -29.76
N GLY A 90 28.03 -14.29 -30.96
CA GLY A 90 27.92 -13.51 -32.20
C GLY A 90 26.76 -13.93 -33.12
N GLN A 91 26.34 -15.19 -32.99
CA GLN A 91 25.22 -15.80 -33.71
C GLN A 91 24.34 -16.53 -32.69
N LEU A 92 23.07 -16.71 -33.02
CA LEU A 92 22.15 -17.50 -32.22
C LEU A 92 22.60 -18.97 -32.20
N PHE A 93 22.60 -19.60 -31.02
CA PHE A 93 22.85 -21.03 -30.87
C PHE A 93 21.63 -21.90 -31.19
N ILE A 94 20.46 -21.29 -31.29
CA ILE A 94 19.19 -21.98 -31.49
C ILE A 94 18.66 -21.75 -32.92
N ASP A 95 18.08 -22.79 -33.52
CA ASP A 95 17.31 -22.68 -34.76
C ASP A 95 15.85 -22.37 -34.38
N VAL A 96 15.47 -21.09 -34.46
CA VAL A 96 14.13 -20.60 -34.06
C VAL A 96 13.01 -21.34 -34.80
N LYS A 97 13.24 -21.66 -36.08
CA LYS A 97 12.20 -22.28 -36.92
C LYS A 97 11.96 -23.72 -36.51
N LYS A 98 13.02 -24.47 -36.24
CA LYS A 98 12.92 -25.89 -35.88
C LYS A 98 12.68 -26.16 -34.40
N THR A 99 13.06 -25.25 -33.52
CA THR A 99 12.83 -25.39 -32.08
C THR A 99 11.34 -25.43 -31.77
N ASP A 100 10.90 -26.41 -30.98
CA ASP A 100 9.49 -26.56 -30.60
C ASP A 100 9.24 -25.92 -29.23
N VAL A 101 8.75 -24.68 -29.24
CA VAL A 101 8.50 -23.89 -28.03
C VAL A 101 7.38 -24.48 -27.18
N ASP A 102 6.36 -25.07 -27.80
CA ASP A 102 5.24 -25.68 -27.08
C ASP A 102 5.66 -26.98 -26.39
N ALA A 103 6.51 -27.79 -27.04
CA ALA A 103 7.10 -28.97 -26.41
C ALA A 103 8.03 -28.62 -25.23
N ILE A 104 8.80 -27.52 -25.35
CA ILE A 104 9.59 -26.98 -24.22
C ILE A 104 8.66 -26.59 -23.07
N ALA A 105 7.63 -25.79 -23.35
CA ALA A 105 6.65 -25.36 -22.36
C ALA A 105 5.95 -26.55 -21.68
N ALA A 106 5.59 -27.60 -22.43
CA ALA A 106 5.01 -28.82 -21.89
C ALA A 106 6.00 -29.59 -20.99
N SER A 107 7.28 -29.68 -21.37
CA SER A 107 8.31 -30.30 -20.52
C SER A 107 8.54 -29.50 -19.22
N VAL A 108 8.58 -28.17 -19.30
CA VAL A 108 8.66 -27.28 -18.13
C VAL A 108 7.45 -27.47 -17.21
N SER A 109 6.24 -27.54 -17.78
CA SER A 109 5.00 -27.79 -17.04
C SER A 109 5.05 -29.11 -16.26
N LYS A 110 5.51 -30.21 -16.87
CA LYS A 110 5.70 -31.49 -16.17
C LYS A 110 6.67 -31.39 -15.01
N GLN A 111 7.77 -30.65 -15.17
CA GLN A 111 8.79 -30.49 -14.13
C GLN A 111 8.31 -29.64 -12.95
N LEU A 112 7.48 -28.62 -13.21
CA LEU A 112 6.77 -27.86 -12.16
C LEU A 112 5.84 -28.77 -11.37
N LEU A 113 4.99 -29.54 -12.07
CA LEU A 113 4.03 -30.44 -11.45
C LEU A 113 4.69 -31.54 -10.62
N SER A 114 5.88 -32.02 -11.04
CA SER A 114 6.64 -33.02 -10.29
C SER A 114 7.56 -32.43 -9.22
N GLY A 115 7.60 -31.09 -9.05
CA GLY A 115 8.49 -30.42 -8.10
C GLY A 115 9.99 -30.49 -8.43
N LYS A 116 10.37 -30.88 -9.66
CA LYS A 116 11.77 -30.96 -10.10
C LYS A 116 12.41 -29.58 -10.28
N ILE A 117 11.59 -28.63 -10.72
CA ILE A 117 11.91 -27.20 -10.72
C ILE A 117 10.92 -26.49 -9.81
N ARG A 118 11.41 -25.58 -8.97
CA ARG A 118 10.60 -24.90 -7.95
C ARG A 118 10.82 -23.40 -8.00
N PHE A 119 9.79 -22.68 -7.56
CA PHE A 119 9.82 -21.24 -7.38
C PHE A 119 9.22 -20.89 -6.01
N PRO A 120 9.77 -19.92 -5.28
CA PRO A 120 9.14 -19.40 -4.07
C PRO A 120 7.81 -18.73 -4.40
N PHE A 121 6.82 -18.88 -3.53
CA PHE A 121 5.58 -18.13 -3.61
C PHE A 121 5.73 -16.78 -2.89
N THR A 122 5.55 -15.66 -3.60
CA THR A 122 5.92 -14.31 -3.12
C THR A 122 4.74 -13.35 -2.93
N PHE A 123 3.51 -13.82 -3.10
CA PHE A 123 2.30 -13.01 -2.86
C PHE A 123 1.81 -13.21 -1.44
N GLY A 124 1.32 -12.14 -0.81
CA GLY A 124 0.79 -12.21 0.54
C GLY A 124 1.87 -12.39 1.60
N ARG A 125 1.55 -13.15 2.64
CA ARG A 125 2.40 -13.32 3.83
C ARG A 125 3.08 -14.67 3.91
N GLU A 126 2.70 -15.61 3.05
CA GLU A 126 3.05 -17.02 3.18
C GLU A 126 4.57 -17.23 3.25
N ALA A 127 5.35 -16.56 2.38
CA ALA A 127 6.82 -16.60 2.45
C ALA A 127 7.39 -15.97 3.73
N TYR A 128 6.80 -14.86 4.18
CA TYR A 128 7.25 -14.13 5.36
C TYR A 128 7.01 -14.95 6.63
N ASP A 129 5.80 -15.50 6.77
CA ASP A 129 5.41 -16.31 7.92
C ASP A 129 6.19 -17.65 7.92
N ALA A 130 6.34 -18.32 6.77
CA ALA A 130 7.13 -19.55 6.68
C ALA A 130 8.61 -19.33 7.04
N TYR A 131 9.17 -18.17 6.72
CA TYR A 131 10.52 -17.81 7.15
C TYR A 131 10.59 -17.64 8.67
N ALA A 132 9.62 -16.90 9.24
CA ALA A 132 9.55 -16.62 10.66
C ALA A 132 9.37 -17.90 11.52
N ASP A 133 8.71 -18.92 10.98
CA ASP A 133 8.53 -20.23 11.63
C ASP A 133 9.81 -21.07 11.65
N GLN A 134 10.71 -20.86 10.67
CA GLN A 134 11.93 -21.67 10.51
C GLN A 134 13.19 -20.98 11.06
N HIS A 135 13.17 -19.65 11.19
CA HIS A 135 14.35 -18.85 11.52
C HIS A 135 14.04 -17.75 12.55
N ASP A 136 14.76 -17.79 13.68
CA ASP A 136 14.72 -16.75 14.72
C ASP A 136 15.57 -15.52 14.36
N GLU A 137 16.63 -15.70 13.56
CA GLU A 137 17.55 -14.67 13.10
C GLU A 137 17.33 -14.29 11.63
N GLY A 138 17.73 -13.09 11.26
CA GLY A 138 17.76 -12.64 9.86
C GLY A 138 18.97 -13.16 9.07
N LEU A 139 18.74 -14.09 8.15
CA LEU A 139 19.75 -14.69 7.26
C LEU A 139 19.66 -14.09 5.84
N PRO A 140 20.72 -13.43 5.33
CA PRO A 140 20.72 -12.84 3.98
C PRO A 140 20.77 -13.88 2.86
N THR A 141 21.28 -15.09 3.14
CA THR A 141 21.36 -16.20 2.20
C THR A 141 21.05 -17.48 2.94
N LEU A 142 20.17 -18.31 2.38
CA LEU A 142 19.90 -19.65 2.87
C LEU A 142 20.83 -20.66 2.20
N THR A 143 21.32 -21.63 2.98
CA THR A 143 22.00 -22.81 2.42
C THR A 143 21.04 -23.60 1.52
N PHE A 144 21.57 -24.54 0.73
CA PHE A 144 20.73 -25.38 -0.12
C PHE A 144 19.66 -26.15 0.68
N GLU A 145 20.04 -26.76 1.80
CA GLU A 145 19.12 -27.52 2.66
C GLU A 145 18.05 -26.63 3.31
N GLU A 146 18.43 -25.43 3.76
CA GLU A 146 17.48 -24.42 4.26
C GLU A 146 16.55 -23.94 3.15
N SER A 147 17.08 -23.71 1.94
CA SER A 147 16.27 -23.28 0.79
C SER A 147 15.23 -24.32 0.40
N GLN A 148 15.58 -25.62 0.42
CA GLN A 148 14.61 -26.69 0.13
C GLN A 148 13.54 -26.78 1.23
N ARG A 149 13.93 -26.75 2.51
CA ARG A 149 12.98 -26.75 3.64
C ARG A 149 12.05 -25.54 3.62
N PHE A 150 12.57 -24.38 3.27
CA PHE A 150 11.79 -23.16 3.09
C PHE A 150 10.76 -23.32 1.97
N LEU A 151 11.17 -23.84 0.81
CA LEU A 151 10.26 -24.10 -0.31
C LEU A 151 9.23 -25.20 0.00
N ASP A 152 9.56 -26.18 0.84
CA ASP A 152 8.64 -27.26 1.27
C ASP A 152 7.49 -26.75 2.13
N ALA A 153 7.71 -25.66 2.87
CA ALA A 153 6.66 -25.00 3.63
C ALA A 153 5.75 -24.11 2.78
N LEU A 154 6.11 -23.85 1.51
CA LEU A 154 5.39 -22.95 0.62
C LEU A 154 4.64 -23.70 -0.48
N PRO A 155 3.49 -23.14 -0.94
CA PRO A 155 2.91 -23.60 -2.20
C PRO A 155 3.86 -23.29 -3.36
N GLN A 156 3.65 -23.97 -4.49
CA GLN A 156 4.40 -23.69 -5.72
C GLN A 156 4.26 -22.21 -6.12
N GLY A 157 5.39 -21.56 -6.35
CA GLY A 157 5.46 -20.14 -6.72
C GLY A 157 4.74 -19.83 -8.02
N VAL A 158 4.00 -18.72 -8.01
CA VAL A 158 3.21 -18.21 -9.13
C VAL A 158 3.89 -16.98 -9.69
N HIS A 159 4.36 -17.07 -10.92
CA HIS A 159 5.14 -16.04 -11.62
C HIS A 159 4.74 -15.99 -13.09
N GLN A 160 5.07 -14.90 -13.76
CA GLN A 160 4.76 -14.74 -15.18
C GLN A 160 5.98 -14.25 -15.96
N TYR A 161 6.32 -14.99 -17.01
CA TYR A 161 7.41 -14.70 -17.95
C TYR A 161 6.79 -14.53 -19.34
N GLY A 162 6.63 -13.28 -19.78
CA GLY A 162 5.83 -12.94 -20.96
C GLY A 162 4.41 -13.48 -20.85
N LYS A 163 4.03 -14.41 -21.74
CA LYS A 163 2.70 -15.06 -21.70
C LYS A 163 2.63 -16.27 -20.77
N PHE A 164 3.75 -16.79 -20.28
CA PHE A 164 3.78 -18.05 -19.52
C PHE A 164 3.61 -17.81 -18.02
N VAL A 165 2.61 -18.44 -17.42
CA VAL A 165 2.27 -18.35 -16.00
C VAL A 165 2.60 -19.67 -15.31
N THR A 166 3.49 -19.62 -14.31
CA THR A 166 3.82 -20.75 -13.44
C THR A 166 2.85 -20.86 -12.26
N GLY A 167 2.77 -22.04 -11.65
CA GLY A 167 2.02 -22.22 -10.41
C GLY A 167 1.68 -23.69 -10.12
N PRO A 168 0.75 -23.94 -9.17
CA PRO A 168 0.34 -25.27 -8.77
C PRO A 168 -0.19 -26.18 -9.89
N PHE A 169 -0.76 -25.59 -10.95
CA PHE A 169 -1.30 -26.30 -12.10
C PHE A 169 -0.28 -26.50 -13.25
N GLY A 170 1.01 -26.21 -13.01
CA GLY A 170 2.07 -26.30 -14.02
C GLY A 170 2.28 -24.97 -14.75
N LEU A 171 2.57 -25.04 -16.05
CA LEU A 171 2.79 -23.88 -16.92
C LEU A 171 1.61 -23.68 -17.87
N HIS A 172 1.03 -22.48 -17.88
CA HIS A 172 -0.12 -22.11 -18.72
C HIS A 172 0.09 -20.77 -19.42
N THR A 173 -0.70 -20.47 -20.45
CA THR A 173 -0.59 -19.23 -21.23
C THR A 173 -1.66 -18.20 -20.84
N SER A 174 -1.21 -17.00 -20.48
CA SER A 174 -2.05 -15.83 -20.20
C SER A 174 -2.61 -15.19 -21.47
N ALA A 175 -3.61 -14.32 -21.30
CA ALA A 175 -4.10 -13.41 -22.33
C ALA A 175 -3.14 -12.24 -22.57
N ASP A 176 -2.45 -11.80 -21.52
CA ASP A 176 -1.53 -10.66 -21.55
C ASP A 176 -0.08 -11.10 -21.39
N ASN A 177 0.83 -10.27 -21.86
CA ASN A 177 2.26 -10.42 -21.59
C ASN A 177 2.63 -9.59 -20.35
N ARG A 178 3.14 -10.24 -19.30
CA ARG A 178 3.60 -9.58 -18.08
C ARG A 178 4.96 -10.12 -17.65
N GLU A 179 5.69 -9.28 -16.94
CA GLU A 179 7.00 -9.63 -16.38
C GLU A 179 6.91 -9.65 -14.85
N ILE A 180 6.41 -10.76 -14.29
CA ILE A 180 6.30 -11.00 -12.84
C ILE A 180 7.33 -12.06 -12.48
N ARG A 181 8.61 -11.70 -12.49
CA ARG A 181 9.69 -12.65 -12.26
C ARG A 181 9.76 -13.06 -10.78
N SER A 182 10.14 -14.32 -10.57
CA SER A 182 10.46 -14.84 -9.25
C SER A 182 11.77 -14.28 -8.72
N GLY A 183 12.81 -14.35 -9.56
CA GLY A 183 14.18 -14.37 -9.06
C GLY A 183 14.39 -15.45 -8.00
N ARG A 184 15.55 -15.41 -7.34
CA ARG A 184 15.87 -16.27 -6.17
C ARG A 184 15.88 -15.51 -4.86
N SER A 185 15.53 -14.23 -4.89
CA SER A 185 15.53 -13.36 -3.73
C SER A 185 14.10 -13.14 -3.26
N VAL A 186 13.83 -13.44 -1.99
CA VAL A 186 12.49 -13.38 -1.40
C VAL A 186 12.50 -12.37 -0.25
N GLU A 187 11.49 -11.52 -0.23
CA GLU A 187 11.22 -10.59 0.89
C GLU A 187 10.76 -11.43 2.10
N ALA A 188 11.60 -11.57 3.11
CA ALA A 188 11.47 -12.67 4.09
C ALA A 188 11.33 -12.22 5.54
N PHE A 189 11.96 -11.13 5.97
CA PHE A 189 11.96 -10.75 7.39
C PHE A 189 12.19 -9.26 7.66
N HIS A 190 11.80 -8.81 8.84
CA HIS A 190 12.27 -7.53 9.42
C HIS A 190 13.37 -7.78 10.45
N CYS A 191 14.37 -6.89 10.51
CA CYS A 191 15.39 -6.96 11.54
C CYS A 191 14.86 -6.52 12.92
N ALA A 192 15.69 -6.71 13.96
CA ALA A 192 15.36 -6.36 15.34
C ALA A 192 15.17 -4.85 15.57
N ASP A 193 15.72 -4.01 14.69
CA ASP A 193 15.59 -2.55 14.83
C ASP A 193 14.13 -2.13 14.62
N MET A 194 13.51 -1.61 15.69
CA MET A 194 12.09 -1.20 15.72
C MET A 194 11.76 -0.12 14.68
N MET A 195 12.77 0.63 14.20
CA MET A 195 12.59 1.72 13.24
C MET A 195 12.89 1.30 11.79
N CYS A 196 13.37 0.08 11.58
CA CYS A 196 13.53 -0.45 10.23
C CYS A 196 12.16 -0.94 9.72
N GLU A 197 11.58 -0.22 8.77
CA GLU A 197 10.34 -0.62 8.06
C GLU A 197 10.63 -1.40 6.77
N ARG A 198 11.92 -1.64 6.47
CA ARG A 198 12.30 -2.38 5.27
C ARG A 198 12.17 -3.88 5.52
N ILE A 199 11.49 -4.54 4.59
CA ILE A 199 11.52 -5.99 4.49
C ILE A 199 12.88 -6.37 3.87
N HIS A 200 13.63 -7.19 4.59
CA HIS A 200 14.91 -7.70 4.14
C HIS A 200 14.71 -8.93 3.26
N ARG A 201 15.57 -9.01 2.26
CA ARG A 201 15.59 -10.13 1.33
C ARG A 201 16.49 -11.24 1.83
N THR A 202 16.08 -12.47 1.57
CA THR A 202 16.94 -13.65 1.65
C THR A 202 17.16 -14.24 0.27
N LEU A 203 18.38 -14.66 -0.04
CA LEU A 203 18.73 -15.33 -1.28
C LEU A 203 18.59 -16.85 -1.10
N LEU A 204 17.76 -17.46 -1.95
CA LEU A 204 17.61 -18.92 -2.03
C LEU A 204 18.71 -19.51 -2.91
N THR A 205 19.29 -20.61 -2.43
CA THR A 205 20.38 -21.30 -3.10
C THR A 205 19.85 -22.49 -3.90
N THR A 206 20.27 -22.60 -5.16
CA THR A 206 20.02 -23.77 -6.02
C THR A 206 21.15 -24.79 -5.87
N SER A 207 20.90 -26.05 -6.19
CA SER A 207 21.92 -27.10 -6.09
C SER A 207 23.15 -26.78 -6.94
N VAL A 208 24.32 -26.72 -6.31
CA VAL A 208 25.62 -26.72 -7.02
C VAL A 208 26.00 -28.11 -7.54
N ASN A 209 25.37 -29.16 -7.01
CA ASN A 209 25.68 -30.55 -7.33
C ASN A 209 24.90 -31.08 -8.54
N ALA A 210 23.81 -30.43 -8.93
CA ALA A 210 23.07 -30.76 -10.13
C ALA A 210 24.02 -30.80 -11.34
N PRO A 211 24.03 -31.87 -12.15
CA PRO A 211 24.88 -32.02 -13.33
C PRO A 211 24.99 -30.76 -14.19
N ILE A 212 23.87 -30.09 -14.49
CA ILE A 212 23.89 -28.87 -15.30
C ILE A 212 24.68 -27.71 -14.67
N ASN A 213 24.59 -27.53 -13.35
CA ASN A 213 25.30 -26.45 -12.65
C ASN A 213 26.78 -26.77 -12.49
N LYS A 214 27.15 -28.04 -12.26
CA LYS A 214 28.56 -28.51 -12.20
C LYS A 214 29.34 -28.18 -13.48
N PHE A 215 28.68 -28.16 -14.63
CA PHE A 215 29.31 -27.92 -15.93
C PHE A 215 29.22 -26.45 -16.39
N ARG A 216 28.50 -25.59 -15.67
CA ARG A 216 28.21 -24.21 -16.09
C ARG A 216 29.45 -23.35 -16.23
N GLU A 217 30.35 -23.38 -15.23
CA GLU A 217 31.61 -22.62 -15.26
C GLU A 217 32.47 -23.02 -16.48
N ARG A 218 32.57 -24.33 -16.75
CA ARG A 218 33.33 -24.87 -17.89
C ARG A 218 32.74 -24.44 -19.23
N PHE A 219 31.41 -24.38 -19.33
CA PHE A 219 30.75 -23.88 -20.53
C PHE A 219 31.04 -22.40 -20.76
N HIS A 220 31.01 -21.58 -19.71
CA HIS A 220 31.35 -20.17 -19.80
C HIS A 220 32.83 -19.92 -20.15
N GLU A 221 33.78 -20.70 -19.62
CA GLU A 221 35.19 -20.63 -20.04
C GLU A 221 35.36 -20.83 -21.55
N GLU A 222 34.63 -21.78 -22.14
CA GLU A 222 34.70 -22.08 -23.57
C GLU A 222 33.97 -21.06 -24.45
N LEU A 223 33.01 -20.33 -23.87
CA LEU A 223 32.27 -19.22 -24.49
C LEU A 223 33.13 -17.95 -24.51
N ASP A 224 33.76 -17.59 -23.39
CA ASP A 224 34.58 -16.38 -23.25
C ASP A 224 35.90 -16.46 -24.03
N GLY A 225 36.35 -17.67 -24.37
CA GLY A 225 37.54 -17.90 -25.20
C GLY A 225 37.41 -17.43 -26.66
N ASP A 226 36.19 -17.16 -27.14
CA ASP A 226 35.95 -16.59 -28.47
C ASP A 226 35.86 -15.05 -28.39
N HIS A 227 36.90 -14.34 -28.85
CA HIS A 227 37.02 -12.87 -28.80
C HIS A 227 36.05 -12.08 -29.71
N GLN A 228 34.90 -12.65 -30.09
CA GLN A 228 33.89 -11.91 -30.85
C GLN A 228 33.10 -10.98 -29.91
N ALA A 229 32.72 -9.80 -30.41
CA ALA A 229 31.82 -8.91 -29.68
C ALA A 229 30.48 -9.62 -29.44
N ALA A 230 30.17 -9.89 -28.17
CA ALA A 230 28.94 -10.55 -27.78
C ALA A 230 27.74 -9.64 -28.03
N ILE A 231 26.72 -10.17 -28.71
CA ILE A 231 25.39 -9.57 -28.85
C ILE A 231 24.56 -10.04 -27.65
N ASP A 232 24.00 -9.09 -26.92
CA ASP A 232 23.01 -9.40 -25.89
C ASP A 232 21.65 -9.70 -26.53
N TRP A 233 21.42 -10.99 -26.80
CA TRP A 233 20.17 -11.46 -27.39
C TRP A 233 18.95 -11.27 -26.48
N PHE A 234 19.14 -11.18 -25.15
CA PHE A 234 18.04 -10.86 -24.24
C PHE A 234 17.60 -9.40 -24.44
N GLN A 235 18.55 -8.48 -24.49
CA GLN A 235 18.28 -7.07 -24.74
C GLN A 235 17.64 -6.83 -26.12
N GLU A 236 18.04 -7.58 -27.14
CA GLU A 236 17.42 -7.47 -28.48
C GLU A 236 15.93 -7.86 -28.48
N VAL A 237 15.53 -8.86 -27.70
CA VAL A 237 14.11 -9.22 -27.53
C VAL A 237 13.36 -8.14 -26.74
N ASP A 238 13.98 -7.58 -25.72
CA ASP A 238 13.41 -6.49 -24.92
C ASP A 238 13.22 -5.22 -25.77
N ASN A 239 14.18 -4.90 -26.65
CA ASN A 239 14.06 -3.81 -27.63
C ASN A 239 12.93 -4.06 -28.63
N MET A 240 12.78 -5.30 -29.12
CA MET A 240 11.72 -5.67 -30.05
C MET A 240 10.32 -5.51 -29.43
N ARG A 241 10.19 -5.80 -28.13
CA ARG A 241 8.95 -5.60 -27.37
C ARG A 241 8.70 -4.13 -27.02
N ASP A 242 9.61 -3.23 -27.43
CA ASP A 242 9.63 -1.83 -27.05
C ASP A 242 9.45 -1.64 -25.54
N ILE A 243 10.17 -2.47 -24.76
CA ILE A 243 10.18 -2.35 -23.29
C ILE A 243 10.60 -0.93 -22.90
N GLY A 244 11.43 -0.26 -23.71
CA GLY A 244 11.70 1.18 -23.58
C GLY A 244 10.42 2.02 -23.55
N ALA A 245 9.57 1.94 -24.57
CA ALA A 245 8.30 2.67 -24.56
C ALA A 245 7.40 2.28 -23.39
N VAL A 246 7.34 1.00 -22.99
CA VAL A 246 6.58 0.55 -21.81
C VAL A 246 7.14 1.17 -20.52
N MET A 247 8.46 1.19 -20.35
CA MET A 247 9.14 1.80 -19.20
C MET A 247 8.90 3.30 -19.13
N PHE A 248 8.72 3.99 -20.26
CA PHE A 248 8.39 5.42 -20.31
C PHE A 248 6.90 5.73 -20.42
N SER A 249 6.05 4.70 -20.45
CA SER A 249 4.60 4.88 -20.54
C SER A 249 3.98 5.21 -19.18
N ASP A 250 2.76 5.74 -19.23
CA ASP A 250 1.85 5.92 -18.11
C ASP A 250 0.95 4.69 -17.88
N VAL A 251 1.34 3.52 -18.43
CA VAL A 251 0.53 2.30 -18.42
C VAL A 251 0.88 1.40 -17.25
N GLU A 252 -0.13 0.79 -16.66
CA GLU A 252 -0.02 -0.26 -15.66
C GLU A 252 0.35 -1.62 -16.28
N VAL A 253 1.58 -2.09 -16.02
CA VAL A 253 2.01 -3.44 -16.43
C VAL A 253 2.45 -4.25 -15.22
N GLY A 254 1.77 -5.37 -14.97
CA GLY A 254 2.16 -6.41 -14.02
C GLY A 254 2.06 -6.05 -12.54
N VAL A 255 1.63 -4.82 -12.21
CA VAL A 255 1.51 -4.37 -10.81
C VAL A 255 0.17 -4.72 -10.18
N THR A 256 -0.92 -4.88 -10.94
CA THR A 256 -2.22 -5.29 -10.37
C THR A 256 -2.12 -6.64 -9.64
N ALA A 257 -1.30 -7.55 -10.15
CA ALA A 257 -1.03 -8.84 -9.52
C ALA A 257 -0.47 -8.70 -8.09
N THR A 258 0.39 -7.72 -7.85
CA THR A 258 0.98 -7.49 -6.52
C THR A 258 -0.05 -6.91 -5.55
N LEU A 259 -0.92 -6.01 -6.03
CA LEU A 259 -2.05 -5.51 -5.25
C LEU A 259 -2.98 -6.66 -4.86
N ILE A 260 -3.39 -7.48 -5.82
CA ILE A 260 -4.32 -8.58 -5.57
C ILE A 260 -3.71 -9.63 -4.64
N GLY A 261 -2.43 -9.95 -4.85
CA GLY A 261 -1.71 -10.92 -4.03
C GLY A 261 -1.59 -10.52 -2.56
N ASP A 262 -1.37 -9.23 -2.29
CA ASP A 262 -1.07 -8.71 -0.94
C ASP A 262 -2.29 -8.06 -0.24
N ALA A 263 -3.25 -7.52 -1.00
CA ALA A 263 -4.35 -6.69 -0.48
C ALA A 263 -5.70 -7.39 -0.37
N LEU A 264 -5.86 -8.55 -0.98
CA LEU A 264 -7.10 -9.35 -0.89
C LEU A 264 -6.91 -10.55 0.03
N SER A 265 -7.89 -10.80 0.88
CA SER A 265 -8.06 -12.07 1.59
C SER A 265 -8.36 -13.20 0.59
N VAL A 266 -8.23 -14.45 1.05
CA VAL A 266 -8.51 -15.62 0.20
C VAL A 266 -9.97 -15.64 -0.25
N ASP A 267 -10.90 -15.18 0.56
CA ASP A 267 -12.33 -15.16 0.21
C ASP A 267 -12.67 -14.04 -0.79
N GLU A 268 -12.03 -12.87 -0.67
CA GLU A 268 -12.11 -11.81 -1.68
C GLU A 268 -11.50 -12.29 -3.02
N LEU A 269 -10.37 -13.02 -2.99
CA LEU A 269 -9.78 -13.64 -4.19
C LEU A 269 -10.70 -14.67 -4.83
N ARG A 270 -11.35 -15.53 -4.03
CA ARG A 270 -12.35 -16.49 -4.54
C ARG A 270 -13.50 -15.77 -5.22
N SER A 271 -13.98 -14.69 -4.62
CA SER A 271 -15.06 -13.87 -5.20
C SER A 271 -14.66 -13.27 -6.54
N LEU A 272 -13.43 -12.75 -6.66
CA LEU A 272 -12.88 -12.24 -7.91
C LEU A 272 -12.74 -13.32 -8.98
N VAL A 273 -12.16 -14.48 -8.65
CA VAL A 273 -12.00 -15.58 -9.62
C VAL A 273 -13.36 -16.15 -10.05
N ALA A 274 -14.32 -16.31 -9.13
CA ALA A 274 -15.66 -16.75 -9.45
C ALA A 274 -16.35 -15.76 -10.40
N HIS A 275 -16.24 -14.46 -10.12
CA HIS A 275 -16.75 -13.42 -11.01
C HIS A 275 -16.13 -13.50 -12.41
N LEU A 276 -14.82 -13.71 -12.52
CA LEU A 276 -14.14 -13.85 -13.82
C LEU A 276 -14.61 -15.08 -14.60
N PHE A 277 -15.00 -16.18 -13.93
CA PHE A 277 -15.59 -17.34 -14.62
C PHE A 277 -16.95 -17.06 -15.25
N ASP A 278 -17.70 -16.11 -14.69
CA ASP A 278 -19.06 -15.79 -15.13
C ASP A 278 -19.11 -14.58 -16.08
N ALA A 279 -18.28 -13.56 -15.82
CA ALA A 279 -18.31 -12.29 -16.54
C ALA A 279 -17.56 -12.31 -17.88
N THR A 280 -16.69 -13.30 -18.13
CA THR A 280 -15.81 -13.33 -19.33
C THR A 280 -16.38 -14.13 -20.51
N ALA A 281 -17.71 -14.32 -20.57
CA ALA A 281 -18.39 -15.04 -21.65
C ALA A 281 -17.78 -16.43 -21.98
N GLY A 282 -17.29 -17.14 -20.95
CA GLY A 282 -16.68 -18.47 -21.08
C GLY A 282 -15.19 -18.49 -21.47
N VAL A 283 -14.58 -17.34 -21.78
CA VAL A 283 -13.13 -17.26 -22.09
C VAL A 283 -12.29 -17.81 -20.94
N MET A 284 -12.59 -17.38 -19.72
CA MET A 284 -11.82 -17.81 -18.56
C MET A 284 -12.01 -19.31 -18.24
N ARG A 285 -13.24 -19.81 -18.39
CA ARG A 285 -13.55 -21.25 -18.26
C ARG A 285 -12.79 -22.08 -19.29
N GLY A 286 -12.67 -21.59 -20.53
CA GLY A 286 -11.88 -22.23 -21.58
C GLY A 286 -10.40 -22.33 -21.22
N ARG A 287 -9.81 -21.27 -20.65
CA ARG A 287 -8.38 -21.24 -20.26
C ARG A 287 -8.02 -22.21 -19.15
N VAL A 288 -8.94 -22.47 -18.22
CA VAL A 288 -8.69 -23.40 -17.09
C VAL A 288 -9.09 -24.84 -17.38
N SER A 289 -9.85 -25.09 -18.45
CA SER A 289 -10.44 -26.40 -18.77
C SER A 289 -9.45 -27.57 -18.84
N ALA A 290 -8.16 -27.29 -19.10
CA ALA A 290 -7.11 -28.30 -19.14
C ALA A 290 -6.76 -28.88 -17.75
N PHE A 291 -7.10 -28.18 -16.67
CA PHE A 291 -6.69 -28.56 -15.30
C PHE A 291 -7.77 -28.34 -14.23
N LEU A 292 -8.85 -27.62 -14.55
CA LEU A 292 -9.95 -27.35 -13.63
C LEU A 292 -11.29 -27.44 -14.36
N GLU A 293 -12.17 -28.33 -13.88
CA GLU A 293 -13.55 -28.41 -14.34
C GLU A 293 -14.40 -27.36 -13.62
N VAL A 294 -15.03 -26.47 -14.38
CA VAL A 294 -15.85 -25.36 -13.84
C VAL A 294 -17.30 -25.54 -14.26
N GLY A 295 -18.08 -26.17 -13.39
CA GLY A 295 -19.54 -26.19 -13.48
C GLY A 295 -20.12 -24.90 -12.88
N ASP A 296 -20.21 -24.88 -11.55
CA ASP A 296 -20.53 -23.70 -10.75
C ASP A 296 -19.25 -22.97 -10.32
N ALA A 297 -19.23 -21.65 -10.51
CA ALA A 297 -18.04 -20.83 -10.29
C ALA A 297 -17.64 -20.78 -8.81
N HIS A 298 -18.61 -20.67 -7.88
CA HIS A 298 -18.34 -20.59 -6.46
C HIS A 298 -17.85 -21.92 -5.88
N GLU A 299 -18.45 -23.05 -6.27
CA GLU A 299 -17.97 -24.37 -5.85
C GLU A 299 -16.58 -24.68 -6.41
N ALA A 300 -16.28 -24.26 -7.64
CA ALA A 300 -14.97 -24.49 -8.26
C ALA A 300 -13.83 -23.79 -7.48
N VAL A 301 -14.06 -22.59 -6.96
CA VAL A 301 -13.03 -21.81 -6.23
C VAL A 301 -12.97 -22.12 -4.73
N ARG A 302 -14.01 -22.74 -4.15
CA ARG A 302 -14.20 -22.88 -2.70
C ARG A 302 -13.03 -23.53 -1.98
N ARG A 303 -12.38 -24.52 -2.61
CA ARG A 303 -11.26 -25.29 -2.03
C ARG A 303 -9.89 -24.82 -2.50
N LEU A 304 -9.82 -23.83 -3.39
CA LEU A 304 -8.56 -23.34 -3.92
C LEU A 304 -7.86 -22.47 -2.87
N ASN A 305 -6.54 -22.62 -2.80
CA ASN A 305 -5.66 -21.79 -1.99
C ASN A 305 -5.21 -20.54 -2.76
N ARG A 306 -4.54 -19.61 -2.09
CA ARG A 306 -4.07 -18.35 -2.69
C ARG A 306 -3.24 -18.59 -3.96
N ALA A 307 -2.27 -19.51 -3.93
CA ALA A 307 -1.44 -19.80 -5.11
C ALA A 307 -2.27 -20.29 -6.31
N SER A 308 -3.24 -21.18 -6.08
CA SER A 308 -4.13 -21.66 -7.14
C SER A 308 -4.99 -20.53 -7.72
N LEU A 309 -5.54 -19.68 -6.86
CA LEU A 309 -6.36 -18.53 -7.26
C LEU A 309 -5.52 -17.49 -8.02
N MET A 310 -4.31 -17.19 -7.56
CA MET A 310 -3.39 -16.27 -8.24
C MET A 310 -2.99 -16.79 -9.61
N GLN A 311 -2.67 -18.08 -9.76
CA GLN A 311 -2.33 -18.64 -11.07
C GLN A 311 -3.49 -18.50 -12.05
N ILE A 312 -4.70 -18.85 -11.62
CA ILE A 312 -5.93 -18.72 -12.43
C ILE A 312 -6.13 -17.25 -12.82
N LEU A 313 -6.05 -16.32 -11.87
CA LEU A 313 -6.24 -14.90 -12.12
C LEU A 313 -5.26 -14.34 -13.15
N LEU A 314 -3.98 -14.73 -13.10
CA LEU A 314 -2.97 -14.31 -14.06
C LEU A 314 -3.19 -14.84 -15.48
N LEU A 315 -4.10 -15.78 -15.71
CA LEU A 315 -4.48 -16.20 -17.06
C LEU A 315 -5.41 -15.19 -17.76
N SER A 316 -6.07 -14.32 -16.99
CA SER A 316 -6.91 -13.23 -17.50
C SER A 316 -6.06 -12.03 -17.94
N ASP A 317 -6.65 -11.14 -18.74
CA ASP A 317 -6.08 -9.84 -19.03
C ASP A 317 -6.26 -8.85 -17.87
N GLU A 318 -5.40 -7.84 -17.79
CA GLU A 318 -5.38 -6.83 -16.71
C GLU A 318 -6.72 -6.09 -16.61
N ARG A 319 -7.33 -5.74 -17.75
CA ARG A 319 -8.57 -4.96 -17.77
C ARG A 319 -9.73 -5.75 -17.19
N SER A 320 -9.86 -7.02 -17.56
CA SER A 320 -10.89 -7.90 -17.00
C SER A 320 -10.73 -8.05 -15.48
N VAL A 321 -9.50 -8.18 -15.00
CA VAL A 321 -9.21 -8.28 -13.56
C VAL A 321 -9.58 -6.98 -12.82
N GLN A 322 -9.15 -5.82 -13.33
CA GLN A 322 -9.43 -4.52 -12.73
C GLN A 322 -10.94 -4.22 -12.71
N ARG A 323 -11.65 -4.44 -13.83
CA ARG A 323 -13.10 -4.25 -13.92
C ARG A 323 -13.86 -5.18 -12.99
N GLY A 324 -13.44 -6.45 -12.91
CA GLY A 324 -14.03 -7.40 -11.98
C GLY A 324 -13.88 -6.95 -10.52
N LEU A 325 -12.70 -6.43 -10.16
CA LEU A 325 -12.44 -5.91 -8.82
C LEU A 325 -13.24 -4.63 -8.53
N ASP A 326 -13.27 -3.68 -9.47
CA ASP A 326 -14.09 -2.46 -9.37
C ASP A 326 -15.57 -2.80 -9.16
N ARG A 327 -16.08 -3.75 -9.93
CA ARG A 327 -17.47 -4.18 -9.83
C ARG A 327 -17.78 -4.84 -8.50
N LEU A 328 -16.92 -5.74 -8.02
CA LEU A 328 -17.12 -6.39 -6.73
C LEU A 328 -17.06 -5.41 -5.55
N VAL A 329 -16.24 -4.36 -5.65
CA VAL A 329 -16.21 -3.28 -4.65
C VAL A 329 -17.50 -2.46 -4.71
N ASN A 330 -17.91 -2.04 -5.91
CA ASN A 330 -19.13 -1.25 -6.11
C ASN A 330 -20.40 -1.99 -5.69
N ASP A 331 -20.48 -3.30 -5.98
CA ASP A 331 -21.61 -4.16 -5.62
C ASP A 331 -21.58 -4.55 -4.11
N GLY A 332 -20.55 -4.16 -3.37
CA GLY A 332 -20.38 -4.44 -1.94
C GLY A 332 -19.94 -5.88 -1.61
N ALA A 333 -19.69 -6.72 -2.62
CA ALA A 333 -19.19 -8.09 -2.44
C ALA A 333 -17.77 -8.11 -1.84
N ILE A 334 -16.96 -7.11 -2.17
CA ILE A 334 -15.70 -6.80 -1.49
C ILE A 334 -15.90 -5.46 -0.78
N THR A 335 -16.04 -5.49 0.55
CA THR A 335 -16.26 -4.26 1.32
C THR A 335 -14.93 -3.61 1.68
N ILE A 336 -14.74 -2.37 1.22
CA ILE A 336 -13.58 -1.53 1.57
C ILE A 336 -14.10 -0.30 2.31
N PRO A 337 -13.83 -0.18 3.62
CA PRO A 337 -14.28 0.96 4.40
C PRO A 337 -13.81 2.30 3.81
N ARG A 338 -14.61 3.35 3.99
CA ARG A 338 -14.18 4.72 3.69
C ARG A 338 -12.94 5.08 4.49
N GLY A 339 -11.97 5.73 3.84
CA GLY A 339 -10.67 6.07 4.43
C GLY A 339 -9.63 4.94 4.37
N GLU A 340 -10.01 3.70 4.05
CA GLU A 340 -9.06 2.63 3.77
C GLU A 340 -8.54 2.73 2.33
N VAL A 341 -7.21 2.69 2.19
CA VAL A 341 -6.53 2.51 0.91
C VAL A 341 -5.56 1.35 1.06
N ARG A 342 -5.90 0.21 0.46
CA ARG A 342 -5.08 -0.99 0.49
C ARG A 342 -3.97 -0.89 -0.55
N ARG A 343 -2.77 -1.31 -0.17
CA ARG A 343 -1.54 -1.26 -0.97
C ARG A 343 -0.78 -2.59 -0.85
N PRO A 344 0.04 -2.95 -1.85
CA PRO A 344 0.99 -4.04 -1.67
C PRO A 344 1.90 -3.79 -0.46
N VAL A 345 2.09 -4.80 0.39
CA VAL A 345 2.88 -4.67 1.63
C VAL A 345 4.24 -5.31 1.43
N VAL A 346 4.28 -6.60 1.05
CA VAL A 346 5.53 -7.31 0.78
C VAL A 346 6.10 -6.89 -0.57
N ASN A 347 5.24 -6.67 -1.55
CA ASN A 347 5.62 -6.31 -2.91
C ASN A 347 5.66 -4.79 -3.17
N GLN A 348 5.79 -3.96 -2.13
CA GLN A 348 5.74 -2.49 -2.19
C GLN A 348 6.76 -1.81 -3.12
N VAL A 349 7.87 -2.49 -3.42
CA VAL A 349 8.94 -1.96 -4.29
C VAL A 349 8.58 -2.10 -5.77
N ARG A 350 7.65 -2.99 -6.13
CA ARG A 350 7.26 -3.21 -7.52
C ARG A 350 6.37 -2.06 -8.00
N ARG A 351 6.87 -1.31 -8.97
CA ARG A 351 6.23 -0.14 -9.58
C ARG A 351 6.24 -0.27 -11.11
N SER A 352 5.34 0.44 -11.78
CA SER A 352 5.23 0.41 -13.24
C SER A 352 5.47 1.78 -13.88
N GLY A 353 6.05 1.79 -15.09
CA GLY A 353 6.25 2.99 -15.90
C GLY A 353 7.20 4.04 -15.30
N ALA A 354 7.41 5.14 -16.04
CA ALA A 354 8.36 6.19 -15.67
C ALA A 354 7.91 7.01 -14.46
N PHE A 355 6.61 7.03 -14.20
CA PHE A 355 6.02 7.68 -13.05
C PHE A 355 6.03 6.79 -11.79
N GLY A 356 6.54 5.56 -11.86
CA GLY A 356 6.64 4.68 -10.70
C GLY A 356 5.28 4.36 -10.08
N LEU A 357 4.31 4.03 -10.94
CA LEU A 357 2.92 3.76 -10.59
C LEU A 357 2.80 2.62 -9.58
N LEU A 358 2.10 2.92 -8.48
CA LEU A 358 1.73 1.98 -7.44
C LEU A 358 0.23 1.69 -7.54
N PRO A 359 -0.18 0.41 -7.59
CA PRO A 359 -1.58 0.04 -7.58
C PRO A 359 -2.15 0.21 -6.18
N GLU A 360 -3.34 0.80 -6.09
CA GLU A 360 -4.06 0.99 -4.85
C GLU A 360 -5.52 0.55 -5.01
N LEU A 361 -6.10 0.06 -3.91
CA LEU A 361 -7.49 -0.36 -3.87
C LEU A 361 -8.21 0.41 -2.76
N GLY A 362 -9.27 1.12 -3.13
CA GLY A 362 -10.11 1.89 -2.20
C GLY A 362 -11.59 1.58 -2.45
N HIS A 363 -12.46 2.30 -1.74
CA HIS A 363 -13.92 2.11 -1.87
C HIS A 363 -14.49 2.50 -3.25
N HIS A 364 -13.73 3.23 -4.08
CA HIS A 364 -14.04 3.51 -5.49
C HIS A 364 -13.39 2.50 -6.47
N GLY A 365 -12.85 1.40 -5.96
CA GLY A 365 -12.16 0.37 -6.75
C GLY A 365 -10.66 0.63 -6.92
N VAL A 366 -10.07 0.05 -7.97
CA VAL A 366 -8.63 0.09 -8.26
C VAL A 366 -8.22 1.44 -8.83
N ARG A 367 -7.06 1.96 -8.43
CA ARG A 367 -6.38 3.07 -9.11
C ARG A 367 -4.87 2.83 -9.19
N PHE A 368 -4.21 3.70 -9.93
CA PHE A 368 -2.75 3.74 -10.02
C PHE A 368 -2.27 5.13 -9.61
N ALA A 369 -1.57 5.19 -8.48
CA ALA A 369 -1.04 6.42 -7.91
C ALA A 369 0.46 6.53 -8.19
N SER A 370 0.94 7.75 -8.39
CA SER A 370 2.36 8.05 -8.61
C SER A 370 2.97 8.68 -7.37
N VAL A 371 4.29 8.53 -7.21
CA VAL A 371 5.06 9.34 -6.24
C VAL A 371 5.31 10.76 -6.73
N ASP A 372 5.19 10.99 -8.04
CA ASP A 372 5.23 12.32 -8.63
C ASP A 372 3.89 13.02 -8.39
N GLN A 373 3.92 14.07 -7.55
CA GLN A 373 2.75 14.87 -7.18
C GLN A 373 2.03 15.48 -8.40
N GLY A 374 2.75 15.74 -9.51
CA GLY A 374 2.21 16.32 -10.73
C GLY A 374 1.53 15.32 -11.67
N PHE A 375 1.66 14.02 -11.42
CA PHE A 375 1.18 12.99 -12.35
C PHE A 375 -0.35 13.05 -12.56
N ALA A 376 -1.13 13.12 -11.48
CA ALA A 376 -2.58 13.05 -11.57
C ALA A 376 -3.18 14.24 -12.34
N ILE A 377 -2.60 15.44 -12.19
CA ILE A 377 -3.02 16.63 -12.94
C ILE A 377 -2.63 16.55 -14.42
N LEU A 378 -1.47 15.98 -14.74
CA LEU A 378 -1.07 15.72 -16.13
C LEU A 378 -2.00 14.70 -16.79
N ARG A 379 -2.40 13.66 -16.06
CA ARG A 379 -3.36 12.66 -16.54
C ARG A 379 -4.73 13.29 -16.79
N LEU A 380 -5.25 14.08 -15.83
CA LEU A 380 -6.49 14.83 -16.01
C LEU A 380 -6.45 15.71 -17.26
N ARG A 381 -5.37 16.48 -17.43
CA ARG A 381 -5.18 17.32 -18.62
C ARG A 381 -5.20 16.51 -19.91
N ASN A 382 -4.45 15.41 -19.95
CA ASN A 382 -4.37 14.54 -21.13
C ASN A 382 -5.76 13.97 -21.49
N GLU A 383 -6.51 13.51 -20.50
CA GLU A 383 -7.87 12.99 -20.71
C GLU A 383 -8.83 14.07 -21.18
N LEU A 384 -8.84 15.27 -20.57
CA LEU A 384 -9.68 16.37 -21.06
C LEU A 384 -9.31 16.79 -22.47
N GLN A 385 -8.01 16.84 -22.79
CA GLN A 385 -7.56 17.17 -24.13
C GLN A 385 -8.08 16.14 -25.15
N LYS A 386 -7.96 14.84 -24.87
CA LYS A 386 -8.50 13.77 -25.73
C LYS A 386 -10.01 13.87 -25.91
N LEU A 387 -10.74 14.21 -24.85
CA LEU A 387 -12.21 14.34 -24.88
C LEU A 387 -12.68 15.44 -25.83
N HIS A 388 -12.03 16.61 -25.77
CA HIS A 388 -12.41 17.78 -26.57
C HIS A 388 -11.77 17.82 -27.96
N ASP A 389 -10.63 17.16 -28.19
CA ASP A 389 -9.99 17.05 -29.50
C ASP A 389 -10.68 16.07 -30.46
N HIS A 390 -11.73 15.37 -30.00
CA HIS A 390 -12.44 14.35 -30.77
C HIS A 390 -13.23 14.93 -31.95
N ASP A 391 -13.81 16.12 -31.82
CA ASP A 391 -14.57 16.79 -32.90
C ASP A 391 -14.45 18.32 -32.82
N LEU A 392 -14.86 19.02 -33.89
CA LEU A 392 -14.79 20.49 -33.96
C LEU A 392 -15.70 21.16 -32.92
N GLU A 393 -16.86 20.57 -32.65
CA GLU A 393 -17.84 21.09 -31.68
C GLU A 393 -17.26 21.08 -30.25
N GLY A 394 -16.60 20.00 -29.86
CA GLY A 394 -15.94 19.86 -28.56
C GLY A 394 -14.79 20.86 -28.35
N ARG A 395 -14.06 21.20 -29.42
CA ARG A 395 -13.02 22.24 -29.39
C ARG A 395 -13.59 23.64 -29.22
N ASP A 396 -14.66 23.95 -29.95
CA ASP A 396 -15.34 25.25 -29.86
C ASP A 396 -16.00 25.43 -28.49
N GLU A 397 -16.59 24.37 -27.95
CA GLU A 397 -17.17 24.35 -26.61
C GLU A 397 -16.10 24.55 -25.53
N LEU A 398 -14.96 23.86 -25.61
CA LEU A 398 -13.85 24.06 -24.69
C LEU A 398 -13.34 25.52 -24.74
N ALA A 399 -13.18 26.08 -25.94
CA ALA A 399 -12.78 27.47 -26.10
C ALA A 399 -13.80 28.45 -25.48
N TRP A 400 -15.10 28.15 -25.58
CA TRP A 400 -16.17 28.94 -24.95
C TRP A 400 -16.18 28.81 -23.42
N GLN A 401 -15.97 27.61 -22.88
CA GLN A 401 -15.88 27.37 -21.43
C GLN A 401 -14.67 28.07 -20.82
N LEU A 402 -13.56 28.16 -21.57
CA LEU A 402 -12.32 28.84 -21.17
C LEU A 402 -12.23 30.31 -21.61
N ARG A 403 -13.31 30.93 -22.08
CA ARG A 403 -13.27 32.30 -22.65
C ARG A 403 -12.70 33.36 -21.69
N ASP A 404 -12.95 33.18 -20.39
CA ASP A 404 -12.53 34.11 -19.33
C ASP A 404 -11.10 33.83 -18.84
N VAL A 405 -10.46 32.77 -19.36
CA VAL A 405 -9.07 32.43 -19.05
C VAL A 405 -8.13 33.13 -20.06
N PRO A 406 -7.14 33.91 -19.60
CA PRO A 406 -6.23 34.62 -20.50
C PRO A 406 -5.30 33.65 -21.23
N GLY A 407 -5.06 33.82 -22.53
CA GLY A 407 -4.14 33.01 -23.34
C GLY A 407 -4.42 33.13 -24.84
N GLU A 408 -3.42 32.88 -25.69
CA GLU A 408 -3.52 33.06 -27.15
C GLU A 408 -4.24 31.88 -27.84
N GLY A 409 -4.22 30.68 -27.23
CA GLY A 409 -4.86 29.48 -27.77
C GLY A 409 -5.51 28.60 -26.70
N THR A 410 -6.41 27.70 -27.11
CA THR A 410 -7.17 26.81 -26.21
C THR A 410 -6.25 25.96 -25.31
N ALA A 411 -5.13 25.47 -25.85
CA ALA A 411 -4.15 24.69 -25.08
C ALA A 411 -3.46 25.54 -23.98
N GLU A 412 -3.08 26.79 -24.29
CA GLU A 412 -2.48 27.69 -23.29
C GLU A 412 -3.49 28.10 -22.21
N LYS A 413 -4.75 28.34 -22.62
CA LYS A 413 -5.85 28.63 -21.69
C LYS A 413 -6.11 27.44 -20.77
N LEU A 414 -6.12 26.22 -21.30
CA LEU A 414 -6.28 25.00 -20.51
C LEU A 414 -5.14 24.82 -19.51
N ASP A 415 -3.89 25.07 -19.92
CA ASP A 415 -2.73 25.03 -19.03
C ASP A 415 -2.80 26.06 -17.90
N ARG A 416 -3.26 27.29 -18.20
CA ARG A 416 -3.45 28.32 -17.17
C ARG A 416 -4.62 28.04 -16.25
N PHE A 417 -5.67 27.39 -16.76
CA PHE A 417 -6.81 26.95 -15.96
C PHE A 417 -6.36 25.91 -14.92
N PHE A 418 -5.67 24.84 -15.34
CA PHE A 418 -5.19 23.80 -14.43
C PHE A 418 -4.16 24.28 -13.39
N ARG A 419 -3.44 25.37 -13.65
CA ARG A 419 -2.52 25.97 -12.67
C ARG A 419 -3.23 26.65 -11.50
N ASN A 420 -4.47 27.09 -11.69
CA ASN A 420 -5.16 27.96 -10.75
C ASN A 420 -6.49 27.40 -10.23
N SER A 421 -7.00 26.34 -10.83
CA SER A 421 -8.29 25.73 -10.48
C SER A 421 -8.13 24.43 -9.72
N ASP A 422 -9.08 24.17 -8.82
CA ASP A 422 -9.19 22.87 -8.14
C ASP A 422 -9.54 21.77 -9.16
N PRO A 423 -8.93 20.57 -9.10
CA PRO A 423 -9.25 19.47 -10.01
C PRO A 423 -10.74 19.08 -10.04
N ALA A 424 -11.45 19.20 -8.90
CA ALA A 424 -12.89 18.96 -8.83
C ALA A 424 -13.66 20.01 -9.64
N GLU A 425 -13.27 21.30 -9.53
CA GLU A 425 -13.86 22.38 -10.33
C GLU A 425 -13.64 22.13 -11.83
N ALA A 426 -12.46 21.65 -12.21
CA ALA A 426 -12.14 21.33 -13.59
C ALA A 426 -13.09 20.24 -14.17
N ILE A 427 -13.35 19.18 -13.42
CA ILE A 427 -14.26 18.11 -13.83
C ILE A 427 -15.71 18.63 -13.89
N GLN A 428 -16.15 19.34 -12.85
CA GLN A 428 -17.51 19.90 -12.80
C GLN A 428 -17.77 20.85 -13.97
N ARG A 429 -16.81 21.71 -14.29
CA ARG A 429 -16.97 22.74 -15.33
C ARG A 429 -16.81 22.18 -16.75
N LEU A 430 -15.80 21.33 -16.97
CA LEU A 430 -15.41 20.91 -18.32
C LEU A 430 -16.03 19.55 -18.73
N VAL A 431 -16.35 18.68 -17.77
CA VAL A 431 -16.87 17.33 -18.05
C VAL A 431 -18.38 17.24 -17.79
N LEU A 432 -18.84 17.62 -16.59
CA LEU A 432 -20.25 17.47 -16.20
C LEU A 432 -21.21 18.38 -16.99
N SER A 433 -20.67 19.25 -17.84
CA SER A 433 -21.46 20.05 -18.78
C SER A 433 -22.31 19.21 -19.74
N ARG A 434 -21.87 17.98 -20.08
CA ARG A 434 -22.56 17.08 -21.02
C ARG A 434 -22.44 15.62 -20.60
N HIS A 435 -23.57 14.90 -20.59
CA HIS A 435 -23.60 13.45 -20.32
C HIS A 435 -22.64 12.65 -21.22
N THR A 436 -22.56 13.01 -22.50
CA THR A 436 -21.68 12.34 -23.46
C THR A 436 -20.20 12.47 -23.12
N LEU A 437 -19.78 13.57 -22.47
CA LEU A 437 -18.40 13.75 -22.03
C LEU A 437 -18.12 12.90 -20.78
N VAL A 438 -19.09 12.80 -19.88
CA VAL A 438 -19.02 11.92 -18.71
C VAL A 438 -18.84 10.46 -19.14
N GLU A 439 -19.69 9.95 -20.03
CA GLU A 439 -19.60 8.57 -20.53
C GLU A 439 -18.26 8.28 -21.22
N ARG A 440 -17.77 9.19 -22.05
CA ARG A 440 -16.47 9.05 -22.73
C ARG A 440 -15.31 9.05 -21.75
N LEU A 441 -15.32 9.96 -20.76
CA LEU A 441 -14.28 10.02 -19.74
C LEU A 441 -14.28 8.73 -18.91
N ALA A 442 -15.46 8.33 -18.43
CA ALA A 442 -15.67 7.13 -17.66
C ALA A 442 -15.14 5.90 -18.41
N GLN A 443 -15.47 5.76 -19.70
CA GLN A 443 -14.95 4.68 -20.53
C GLN A 443 -13.41 4.71 -20.67
N SER A 444 -12.81 5.90 -20.83
CA SER A 444 -11.36 6.06 -20.98
C SER A 444 -10.58 5.65 -19.73
N ILE A 445 -11.10 6.00 -18.55
CA ILE A 445 -10.44 5.74 -17.26
C ILE A 445 -10.98 4.49 -16.53
N GLY A 446 -11.87 3.74 -17.16
CA GLY A 446 -12.37 2.46 -16.64
C GLY A 446 -13.44 2.55 -15.55
N ILE A 447 -14.28 3.59 -15.55
CA ILE A 447 -15.47 3.68 -14.71
C ILE A 447 -16.65 3.08 -15.47
N GLU A 448 -17.17 1.94 -15.00
CA GLU A 448 -18.32 1.25 -15.63
C GLU A 448 -19.63 1.44 -14.86
N HIS A 449 -19.56 1.90 -13.60
CA HIS A 449 -20.67 1.96 -12.66
C HIS A 449 -20.69 3.29 -11.89
N GLY A 450 -21.84 3.65 -11.32
CA GLY A 450 -22.00 4.84 -10.49
C GLY A 450 -22.15 6.16 -11.26
N LEU A 451 -22.38 6.12 -12.58
CA LEU A 451 -22.64 7.32 -13.38
C LEU A 451 -24.05 7.88 -13.20
N ASP A 452 -24.97 7.09 -12.65
CA ASP A 452 -26.33 7.52 -12.28
C ASP A 452 -26.41 8.14 -10.87
N GLU A 453 -25.26 8.25 -10.17
CA GLU A 453 -25.17 8.82 -8.83
C GLU A 453 -25.10 10.37 -8.86
N SER A 454 -24.86 11.00 -7.71
CA SER A 454 -24.71 12.46 -7.66
C SER A 454 -23.45 12.93 -8.39
N ASP A 455 -23.50 14.15 -8.93
CA ASP A 455 -22.35 14.83 -9.55
C ASP A 455 -21.09 14.80 -8.65
N GLU A 456 -21.28 14.95 -7.34
CA GLU A 456 -20.20 14.88 -6.35
C GLU A 456 -19.53 13.49 -6.34
N SER A 457 -20.32 12.42 -6.38
CA SER A 457 -19.80 11.06 -6.41
C SER A 457 -19.09 10.73 -7.73
N ILE A 458 -19.60 11.23 -8.86
CA ILE A 458 -18.96 11.09 -10.16
C ILE A 458 -17.58 11.77 -10.13
N VAL A 459 -17.51 13.01 -9.63
CA VAL A 459 -16.25 13.77 -9.50
C VAL A 459 -15.26 13.01 -8.61
N GLU A 460 -15.72 12.46 -7.49
CA GLU A 460 -14.89 11.64 -6.58
C GLU A 460 -14.30 10.41 -7.27
N ARG A 461 -15.12 9.63 -7.96
CA ARG A 461 -14.68 8.44 -8.70
C ARG A 461 -13.68 8.79 -9.80
N VAL A 462 -13.93 9.87 -10.55
CA VAL A 462 -13.02 10.35 -11.60
C VAL A 462 -11.67 10.75 -11.01
N LEU A 463 -11.66 11.56 -9.95
CA LEU A 463 -10.43 11.97 -9.27
C LEU A 463 -9.67 10.77 -8.68
N TRP A 464 -10.38 9.81 -8.09
CA TRP A 464 -9.81 8.56 -7.60
C TRP A 464 -9.09 7.80 -8.72
N LYS A 465 -9.76 7.57 -9.85
CA LYS A 465 -9.22 6.81 -10.99
C LYS A 465 -8.02 7.50 -11.66
N LEU A 466 -8.00 8.83 -11.66
CA LEU A 466 -6.87 9.60 -12.19
C LEU A 466 -5.63 9.58 -11.28
N GLY A 467 -5.76 9.09 -10.05
CA GLY A 467 -4.65 8.93 -9.11
C GLY A 467 -4.52 10.07 -8.08
N PHE A 468 -5.53 10.93 -7.92
CA PHE A 468 -5.51 11.97 -6.90
C PHE A 468 -5.66 11.37 -5.49
N SER A 469 -4.77 11.71 -4.57
CA SER A 469 -4.88 11.35 -3.15
C SER A 469 -6.02 12.14 -2.48
N ARG A 470 -7.28 11.80 -2.76
CA ARG A 470 -8.39 12.30 -1.95
C ARG A 470 -8.43 11.53 -0.65
N TYR A 471 -8.10 12.22 0.43
CA TYR A 471 -8.35 11.74 1.77
C TYR A 471 -9.82 12.01 2.10
N GLU A 472 -10.68 11.05 1.77
CA GLU A 472 -12.02 10.99 2.36
C GLU A 472 -11.87 10.62 3.82
N SER A 473 -11.71 11.64 4.66
CA SER A 473 -11.97 11.51 6.09
C SER A 473 -13.16 12.41 6.36
N GLU A 474 -14.31 11.78 6.59
CA GLU A 474 -15.44 12.40 7.25
C GLU A 474 -14.93 12.85 8.61
N ASP A 475 -15.01 14.15 8.87
CA ASP A 475 -14.74 14.70 10.20
C ASP A 475 -15.65 13.97 11.20
N PRO A 476 -15.09 13.14 12.11
CA PRO A 476 -15.90 12.33 13.02
C PRO A 476 -16.73 13.21 13.96
N ARG A 477 -16.43 14.51 14.03
CA ARG A 477 -17.11 15.49 14.89
C ARG A 477 -18.13 16.35 14.14
N ALA A 478 -18.29 16.16 12.82
CA ALA A 478 -19.20 16.97 12.02
C ALA A 478 -20.65 16.90 12.52
N GLU A 479 -21.13 15.68 12.82
CA GLU A 479 -22.49 15.48 13.32
C GLU A 479 -22.70 16.12 14.70
N PHE A 480 -21.73 15.98 15.61
CA PHE A 480 -21.76 16.64 16.91
C PHE A 480 -21.93 18.16 16.75
N TRP A 481 -21.08 18.79 15.93
CA TRP A 481 -21.12 20.25 15.73
C TRP A 481 -22.39 20.70 15.03
N ARG A 482 -22.90 19.92 14.07
CA ARG A 482 -24.21 20.16 13.43
C ARG A 482 -25.34 20.15 14.45
N LEU A 483 -25.37 19.13 15.33
CA LEU A 483 -26.35 19.03 16.41
C LEU A 483 -26.18 20.17 17.43
N HIS A 484 -24.95 20.54 17.76
CA HIS A 484 -24.63 21.64 18.68
C HIS A 484 -25.19 22.98 18.17
N HIS A 485 -24.89 23.35 16.93
CA HIS A 485 -25.40 24.57 16.32
C HIS A 485 -26.93 24.55 16.21
N ARG A 486 -27.51 23.41 15.82
CA ARG A 486 -28.96 23.26 15.75
C ARG A 486 -29.62 23.44 17.13
N LEU A 487 -29.00 22.93 18.19
CA LEU A 487 -29.52 23.04 19.55
C LEU A 487 -29.44 24.49 20.06
N ILE A 488 -28.36 25.22 19.71
CA ILE A 488 -28.23 26.66 19.98
C ILE A 488 -29.33 27.46 19.25
N GLU A 489 -29.59 27.16 17.98
CA GLU A 489 -30.65 27.82 17.21
C GLU A 489 -32.02 27.59 17.84
N LEU A 490 -32.35 26.34 18.18
CA LEU A 490 -33.61 25.98 18.81
C LEU A 490 -33.78 26.64 20.19
N ALA A 491 -32.71 26.72 20.98
CA ALA A 491 -32.72 27.43 22.27
C ALA A 491 -33.02 28.93 22.10
N LYS A 492 -32.46 29.57 21.06
CA LYS A 492 -32.69 30.98 20.73
C LYS A 492 -34.13 31.23 20.22
N VAL A 493 -34.65 30.36 19.36
CA VAL A 493 -36.01 30.48 18.78
C VAL A 493 -37.10 30.27 19.85
N SER A 494 -36.83 29.39 20.82
CA SER A 494 -37.73 29.07 21.95
C SER A 494 -38.01 30.25 22.90
N ARG A 495 -37.33 31.39 22.72
CA ARG A 495 -37.69 32.67 23.37
C ARG A 495 -39.05 33.21 22.91
N THR A 496 -39.62 32.67 21.83
CA THR A 496 -40.90 33.13 21.27
C THR A 496 -42.06 32.25 21.78
N PRO A 497 -43.10 32.81 22.46
CA PRO A 497 -44.11 32.03 23.19
C PRO A 497 -45.02 31.09 22.36
N ALA A 498 -44.94 31.10 21.03
CA ALA A 498 -45.91 30.44 20.15
C ALA A 498 -45.48 29.08 19.56
N SER A 499 -44.26 28.57 19.84
CA SER A 499 -43.72 27.46 19.05
C SER A 499 -44.04 26.05 19.57
N ARG A 500 -44.35 25.15 18.62
CA ARG A 500 -44.56 23.69 18.75
C ARG A 500 -43.24 22.91 18.93
N ASP A 501 -42.12 23.59 19.14
CA ASP A 501 -40.76 23.03 18.93
C ASP A 501 -40.18 22.25 20.12
N THR A 502 -40.97 21.94 21.16
CA THR A 502 -40.44 21.26 22.36
C THR A 502 -40.09 19.79 22.08
N GLU A 503 -40.87 19.10 21.24
CA GLU A 503 -40.53 17.72 20.83
C GLU A 503 -39.29 17.69 19.93
N GLU A 504 -39.15 18.65 19.00
CA GLU A 504 -37.96 18.77 18.15
C GLU A 504 -36.70 19.04 18.99
N TYR A 505 -36.79 19.96 19.96
CA TYR A 505 -35.70 20.25 20.90
C TYR A 505 -35.28 19.00 21.68
N LEU A 506 -36.23 18.26 22.26
CA LEU A 506 -35.93 17.03 23.01
C LEU A 506 -35.31 15.94 22.13
N GLY A 507 -35.78 15.81 20.89
CA GLY A 507 -35.23 14.86 19.92
C GLY A 507 -33.79 15.18 19.52
N VAL A 508 -33.47 16.45 19.26
CA VAL A 508 -32.10 16.91 18.94
C VAL A 508 -31.20 16.80 20.17
N ALA A 509 -31.67 17.21 21.34
CA ALA A 509 -30.92 17.13 22.60
C ALA A 509 -30.51 15.70 22.94
N SER A 510 -31.41 14.72 22.80
CA SER A 510 -31.09 13.31 23.08
C SER A 510 -29.97 12.77 22.19
N LYS A 511 -29.98 13.11 20.89
CA LYS A 511 -28.90 12.75 19.96
C LYS A 511 -27.61 13.49 20.29
N TYR A 512 -27.70 14.78 20.61
CA TYR A 512 -26.56 15.62 20.99
C TYR A 512 -25.79 15.05 22.20
N PHE A 513 -26.48 14.65 23.28
CA PHE A 513 -25.80 14.11 24.45
C PHE A 513 -25.15 12.75 24.20
N ARG A 514 -25.73 11.92 23.34
CA ARG A 514 -25.11 10.65 22.93
C ARG A 514 -23.81 10.91 22.17
N GLU A 515 -23.82 11.86 21.24
CA GLU A 515 -22.61 12.26 20.52
C GLU A 515 -21.60 12.97 21.43
N LEU A 516 -22.05 13.71 22.44
CA LEU A 516 -21.17 14.32 23.45
C LEU A 516 -20.46 13.26 24.31
N GLU A 517 -21.18 12.26 24.80
CA GLU A 517 -20.60 11.15 25.56
C GLU A 517 -19.57 10.39 24.71
N ARG A 518 -19.90 10.13 23.45
CA ARG A 518 -18.98 9.54 22.49
C ARG A 518 -17.74 10.42 22.27
N PHE A 519 -17.92 11.72 22.03
CA PHE A 519 -16.81 12.68 21.85
C PHE A 519 -15.87 12.64 23.05
N LEU A 520 -16.41 12.78 24.27
CA LEU A 520 -15.60 12.84 25.48
C LEU A 520 -14.93 11.50 25.79
N SER A 521 -15.60 10.37 25.56
CA SER A 521 -15.03 9.04 25.73
C SER A 521 -13.85 8.81 24.80
N GLU A 522 -14.04 9.06 23.49
CA GLU A 522 -12.99 8.90 22.50
C GLU A 522 -11.82 9.87 22.75
N ALA A 523 -12.10 11.12 23.12
CA ALA A 523 -11.05 12.10 23.41
C ALA A 523 -10.26 11.76 24.67
N LEU A 524 -10.92 11.28 25.73
CA LEU A 524 -10.26 10.84 26.96
C LEU A 524 -9.37 9.61 26.70
N ALA A 525 -9.91 8.62 25.99
CA ALA A 525 -9.18 7.42 25.63
C ALA A 525 -7.96 7.75 24.75
N PHE A 526 -8.14 8.60 23.73
CA PHE A 526 -7.05 9.02 22.85
C PHE A 526 -6.00 9.87 23.56
N ALA A 527 -6.39 10.74 24.49
CA ALA A 527 -5.45 11.49 25.32
C ALA A 527 -4.59 10.56 26.19
N ALA A 528 -5.20 9.59 26.88
CA ALA A 528 -4.47 8.62 27.68
C ALA A 528 -3.54 7.76 26.81
N TRP A 529 -4.06 7.22 25.70
CA TRP A 529 -3.28 6.41 24.77
C TRP A 529 -2.11 7.20 24.17
N SER A 530 -2.34 8.39 23.63
CA SER A 530 -1.26 9.18 23.00
C SER A 530 -0.14 9.57 23.96
N LEU A 531 -0.45 9.79 25.24
CA LEU A 531 0.50 10.26 26.25
C LEU A 531 1.17 9.12 27.04
N LEU A 532 0.50 7.98 27.23
CA LEU A 532 0.95 6.89 28.11
C LEU A 532 1.38 5.62 27.36
N HIS A 533 0.90 5.38 26.14
CA HIS A 533 1.23 4.18 25.36
C HIS A 533 2.62 4.28 24.72
N ASP A 534 3.40 3.19 24.75
CA ASP A 534 4.70 3.13 24.07
C ASP A 534 4.53 2.94 22.56
N HIS A 535 4.39 4.05 21.83
CA HIS A 535 4.22 4.03 20.37
C HIS A 535 5.38 3.38 19.62
N THR A 536 6.62 3.50 20.12
CA THR A 536 7.81 3.05 19.40
C THR A 536 7.99 1.53 19.46
N SER A 537 7.57 0.91 20.56
CA SER A 537 7.63 -0.54 20.74
C SER A 537 6.35 -1.26 20.30
N SER A 538 5.32 -0.52 19.88
CA SER A 538 4.05 -1.08 19.43
C SER A 538 4.25 -1.93 18.17
N ALA A 539 3.42 -2.98 18.02
CA ALA A 539 3.35 -3.75 16.77
C ALA A 539 2.89 -2.87 15.59
N ARG A 540 2.16 -1.79 15.86
CA ARG A 540 1.71 -0.78 14.90
C ARG A 540 2.11 0.61 15.41
N PRO A 541 3.36 1.04 15.20
CA PRO A 541 3.84 2.32 15.69
C PRO A 541 3.02 3.49 15.14
N TYR A 542 2.61 4.40 16.02
CA TYR A 542 1.90 5.63 15.64
C TYR A 542 0.63 5.43 14.81
N GLU A 543 -0.07 4.31 14.98
CA GLU A 543 -1.39 4.05 14.39
C GLU A 543 -2.45 3.93 15.47
N TYR A 544 -3.60 4.58 15.28
CA TYR A 544 -4.72 4.57 16.22
C TYR A 544 -5.99 4.00 15.59
N GLY A 545 -6.48 2.87 16.11
CA GLY A 545 -7.76 2.26 15.77
C GLY A 545 -8.88 2.64 16.75
N LEU A 546 -10.08 2.89 16.22
CA LEU A 546 -11.20 3.38 17.01
C LEU A 546 -11.77 2.36 18.00
N GLU A 547 -11.59 1.06 17.78
CA GLU A 547 -12.13 0.05 18.71
C GLU A 547 -11.07 -0.45 19.70
N SER A 548 -9.99 -1.07 19.21
CA SER A 548 -9.00 -1.70 20.10
C SER A 548 -8.24 -0.69 20.94
N ASP A 549 -7.84 0.44 20.33
CA ASP A 549 -6.93 1.40 20.96
C ASP A 549 -7.71 2.42 21.79
N GLN A 550 -9.00 2.65 21.48
CA GLN A 550 -9.92 3.30 22.40
C GLN A 550 -10.06 2.50 23.69
N ARG A 551 -10.31 1.19 23.60
CA ARG A 551 -10.40 0.34 24.80
C ARG A 551 -9.09 0.38 25.59
N HIS A 552 -7.94 0.25 24.93
CA HIS A 552 -6.64 0.34 25.59
C HIS A 552 -6.41 1.71 26.26
N GLY A 553 -6.84 2.79 25.60
CA GLY A 553 -6.85 4.13 26.20
C GLY A 553 -7.67 4.21 27.48
N LEU A 554 -8.86 3.57 27.51
CA LEU A 554 -9.70 3.51 28.71
C LEU A 554 -9.10 2.62 29.81
N GLU A 555 -8.38 1.55 29.47
CA GLU A 555 -7.61 0.75 30.44
C GLU A 555 -6.53 1.59 31.13
N LEU A 556 -5.84 2.46 30.38
CA LEU A 556 -4.86 3.39 30.93
C LEU A 556 -5.53 4.42 31.87
N VAL A 557 -6.74 4.89 31.54
CA VAL A 557 -7.53 5.77 32.40
C VAL A 557 -7.97 5.04 33.68
N GLN A 558 -8.39 3.78 33.58
CA GLN A 558 -8.75 2.97 34.74
C GLN A 558 -7.55 2.81 35.69
N ALA A 559 -6.38 2.45 35.16
CA ALA A 559 -5.15 2.36 35.96
C ALA A 559 -4.76 3.70 36.61
N ALA A 560 -4.97 4.82 35.91
CA ALA A 560 -4.78 6.16 36.45
C ALA A 560 -5.78 6.50 37.59
N ALA A 561 -7.01 5.99 37.52
CA ALA A 561 -8.01 6.14 38.57
C ALA A 561 -7.69 5.27 39.80
N ASP A 562 -7.32 4.00 39.59
CA ASP A 562 -7.03 3.02 40.64
C ASP A 562 -5.80 3.41 41.48
N SER A 563 -4.86 4.15 40.89
CA SER A 563 -3.64 4.65 41.57
C SER A 563 -3.88 5.88 42.44
N GLN A 564 -5.07 6.50 42.38
CA GLN A 564 -5.41 7.71 43.14
C GLN A 564 -6.41 7.40 44.25
N ASP A 565 -6.22 8.03 45.41
CA ASP A 565 -7.23 8.05 46.46
C ASP A 565 -8.39 8.95 46.02
N THR A 566 -9.43 8.33 45.45
CA THR A 566 -10.64 8.98 44.96
C THR A 566 -11.73 9.07 46.04
N GLY A 567 -11.45 8.63 47.28
CA GLY A 567 -12.42 8.55 48.36
C GLY A 567 -13.42 7.40 48.17
N ASP A 568 -14.70 7.62 48.48
CA ASP A 568 -15.78 6.60 48.41
C ASP A 568 -16.30 6.34 46.98
N HIS A 569 -15.75 6.98 45.95
CA HIS A 569 -16.24 6.87 44.57
C HIS A 569 -15.36 5.98 43.71
N GLU A 570 -15.81 4.74 43.51
CA GLU A 570 -15.19 3.80 42.57
C GLU A 570 -15.62 4.16 41.13
N PHE A 571 -14.65 4.36 40.24
CA PHE A 571 -14.88 4.61 38.83
C PHE A 571 -14.65 3.34 38.03
N ASP A 572 -15.58 2.98 37.15
CA ASP A 572 -15.44 1.89 36.19
C ASP A 572 -15.49 2.45 34.76
N PHE A 573 -14.32 2.48 34.12
CA PHE A 573 -14.13 2.92 32.73
C PHE A 573 -14.20 1.76 31.73
N LEU A 574 -14.29 0.52 32.19
CA LEU A 574 -14.19 -0.69 31.36
C LEU A 574 -15.53 -1.40 31.18
N ASN A 575 -16.41 -1.35 32.17
CA ASN A 575 -17.71 -2.02 32.11
C ASN A 575 -18.88 -1.02 32.07
N GLY A 576 -19.87 -1.34 31.22
CA GLY A 576 -21.10 -0.57 31.12
C GLY A 576 -21.02 0.65 30.18
N ARG A 577 -22.10 1.44 30.14
CA ARG A 577 -22.13 2.70 29.38
C ARG A 577 -21.50 3.79 30.23
N LEU A 578 -20.41 4.39 29.75
CA LEU A 578 -19.74 5.50 30.42
C LEU A 578 -20.69 6.68 30.53
N GLU A 579 -21.03 7.04 31.77
CA GLU A 579 -21.82 8.23 32.03
C GLU A 579 -20.95 9.48 31.95
N LEU A 580 -21.60 10.59 31.59
CA LEU A 580 -20.98 11.90 31.48
C LEU A 580 -20.22 12.32 32.75
N TYR A 581 -20.73 11.96 33.94
CA TYR A 581 -20.03 12.22 35.20
C TYR A 581 -18.63 11.59 35.26
N SER A 582 -18.53 10.30 34.92
CA SER A 582 -17.26 9.57 34.89
C SER A 582 -16.32 10.12 33.83
N LEU A 583 -16.83 10.43 32.63
CA LEU A 583 -16.04 11.02 31.54
C LEU A 583 -15.43 12.38 31.92
N VAL A 584 -16.23 13.26 32.52
CA VAL A 584 -15.78 14.58 32.96
C VAL A 584 -14.72 14.47 34.04
N ARG A 585 -14.90 13.56 35.01
CA ARG A 585 -13.90 13.31 36.07
C ARG A 585 -12.62 12.66 35.54
N GLY A 586 -12.75 11.80 34.53
CA GLY A 586 -11.64 11.08 33.89
C GLY A 586 -10.51 12.01 33.39
N PHE A 587 -10.84 13.15 32.78
CA PHE A 587 -9.83 14.13 32.37
C PHE A 587 -9.01 14.66 33.57
N GLY A 588 -9.65 14.92 34.70
CA GLY A 588 -8.99 15.37 35.92
C GLY A 588 -8.10 14.29 36.54
N LEU A 589 -8.59 13.05 36.56
CA LEU A 589 -7.82 11.88 37.03
C LEU A 589 -6.58 11.65 36.16
N LEU A 590 -6.73 11.66 34.84
CA LEU A 590 -5.61 11.56 33.91
C LEU A 590 -4.59 12.69 34.13
N GLY A 591 -5.06 13.94 34.25
CA GLY A 591 -4.19 15.08 34.52
C GLY A 591 -3.42 14.96 35.84
N ASN A 592 -4.05 14.47 36.91
CA ASN A 592 -3.35 14.21 38.18
C ASN A 592 -2.32 13.10 38.05
N HIS A 593 -2.65 12.00 37.36
CA HIS A 593 -1.77 10.87 37.14
C HIS A 593 -0.51 11.29 36.35
N LEU A 594 -0.68 12.07 35.29
CA LEU A 594 0.45 12.61 34.52
C LEU A 594 1.41 13.43 35.38
N ARG A 595 0.91 14.16 36.39
CA ARG A 595 1.76 14.93 37.32
C ARG A 595 2.50 14.05 38.33
N SER A 596 1.98 12.87 38.64
CA SER A 596 2.59 11.95 39.61
C SER A 596 3.61 11.00 38.99
N LEU A 597 3.70 10.93 37.66
CA LEU A 597 4.65 10.03 36.98
C LEU A 597 6.09 10.39 37.33
N ASP A 598 6.86 9.38 37.73
CA ASP A 598 8.30 9.48 37.97
C ASP A 598 9.09 8.95 36.74
N PRO A 599 9.95 9.76 36.12
CA PRO A 599 10.88 9.32 35.07
C PRO A 599 11.66 8.04 35.42
N ASP A 600 12.06 7.88 36.67
CA ASP A 600 12.93 6.76 37.08
C ASP A 600 12.20 5.40 37.10
N GLU A 601 10.86 5.39 37.11
CA GLU A 601 10.05 4.17 37.08
C GLU A 601 9.79 3.64 35.66
N HIS A 602 10.01 4.47 34.63
CA HIS A 602 9.66 4.15 33.24
C HIS A 602 10.82 4.21 32.23
N PRO A 603 12.05 3.78 32.56
CA PRO A 603 13.18 3.88 31.63
C PRO A 603 12.99 2.96 30.42
N ARG A 604 13.36 3.45 29.23
CA ARG A 604 13.47 2.60 28.05
C ARG A 604 14.76 1.78 28.08
N PRO A 605 14.70 0.45 27.94
CA PRO A 605 15.89 -0.38 27.79
C PRO A 605 16.77 0.04 26.60
N ALA A 606 18.09 -0.03 26.76
CA ALA A 606 19.04 0.34 25.70
C ALA A 606 18.91 -0.53 24.42
N SER A 607 18.36 -1.74 24.55
CA SER A 607 18.05 -2.62 23.42
C SER A 607 16.89 -2.13 22.56
N GLU A 608 15.97 -1.34 23.13
CA GLU A 608 14.82 -0.75 22.41
C GLU A 608 15.17 0.60 21.77
N VAL A 609 16.38 1.12 22.03
CA VAL A 609 16.85 2.34 21.39
C VAL A 609 17.32 2.03 19.96
N PRO A 610 16.82 2.74 18.94
CA PRO A 610 17.15 2.46 17.53
C PRO A 610 18.65 2.53 17.26
N ALA A 611 19.15 1.69 16.35
CA ALA A 611 20.59 1.61 16.09
C ALA A 611 21.14 2.94 15.54
N TYR A 612 20.35 3.65 14.73
CA TYR A 612 20.77 4.94 14.17
C TYR A 612 21.05 5.99 15.25
N ALA A 613 20.35 5.94 16.40
CA ALA A 613 20.52 6.91 17.47
C ALA A 613 21.89 6.77 18.16
N ARG A 614 22.53 5.60 18.03
CA ARG A 614 23.89 5.34 18.50
C ARG A 614 24.95 5.78 17.49
N GLY A 615 24.66 5.70 16.19
CA GLY A 615 25.63 5.94 15.12
C GLY A 615 25.57 7.32 14.47
N SER A 616 24.43 8.00 14.51
CA SER A 616 24.21 9.28 13.83
C SER A 616 24.21 10.45 14.82
N GLN A 617 24.90 11.53 14.47
CA GLN A 617 24.77 12.83 15.15
C GLN A 617 23.69 13.71 14.52
N LEU A 618 23.25 13.39 13.30
CA LEU A 618 22.26 14.15 12.54
C LEU A 618 20.82 13.76 12.89
N LYS A 619 20.60 12.49 13.22
CA LYS A 619 19.29 11.94 13.57
C LYS A 619 19.27 11.55 15.04
N ARG A 620 18.23 12.00 15.75
CA ARG A 620 18.10 11.88 17.21
C ARG A 620 16.85 11.06 17.55
N PHE A 621 16.91 10.36 18.66
CA PHE A 621 15.78 9.65 19.24
C PHE A 621 15.42 10.30 20.59
N PRO A 622 14.22 10.92 20.71
CA PRO A 622 13.86 11.70 21.89
C PRO A 622 13.27 10.85 23.01
N PHE A 623 12.71 9.67 22.72
CA PHE A 623 11.90 8.88 23.66
C PHE A 623 12.73 7.99 24.58
N ARG A 624 13.26 8.54 25.67
CA ARG A 624 14.08 7.81 26.66
C ARG A 624 13.25 6.96 27.61
N HIS A 625 11.94 7.16 27.64
CA HIS A 625 11.01 6.44 28.49
C HIS A 625 10.02 5.64 27.64
N ARG A 626 9.38 4.64 28.25
CA ARG A 626 8.26 3.93 27.62
C ARG A 626 6.97 4.75 27.61
N VAL A 627 6.87 5.75 28.48
CA VAL A 627 5.76 6.69 28.57
C VAL A 627 6.12 7.98 27.82
N PRO A 628 5.55 8.24 26.64
CA PRO A 628 5.92 9.40 25.81
C PRO A 628 5.80 10.75 26.52
N PHE A 629 4.81 10.89 27.43
CA PHE A 629 4.62 12.12 28.21
C PHE A 629 5.88 12.58 28.95
N LEU A 630 6.70 11.64 29.44
CA LEU A 630 7.90 11.96 30.22
C LEU A 630 9.02 12.57 29.37
N ASP A 631 9.00 12.28 28.06
CA ASP A 631 9.95 12.79 27.06
C ASP A 631 9.47 14.06 26.34
N LEU A 632 8.31 14.59 26.72
CA LEU A 632 7.84 15.88 26.22
C LEU A 632 8.65 17.04 26.81
N THR A 633 8.58 18.19 26.14
CA THR A 633 9.19 19.43 26.64
C THR A 633 8.63 19.81 28.02
N ALA A 634 9.42 20.56 28.81
CA ALA A 634 8.99 20.99 30.13
C ALA A 634 7.69 21.83 30.10
N GLU A 635 7.50 22.63 29.05
CA GLU A 635 6.27 23.39 28.83
C GLU A 635 5.08 22.48 28.57
N ALA A 636 5.21 21.52 27.64
CA ALA A 636 4.14 20.54 27.36
C ALA A 636 3.75 19.72 28.61
N ARG A 637 4.75 19.28 29.41
CA ARG A 637 4.51 18.56 30.67
C ARG A 637 3.81 19.40 31.74
N ALA A 638 3.91 20.73 31.69
CA ALA A 638 3.19 21.63 32.58
C ALA A 638 1.77 21.94 32.07
N VAL A 639 1.64 22.23 30.78
CA VAL A 639 0.38 22.67 30.13
C VAL A 639 -0.63 21.53 30.07
N ILE A 640 -0.25 20.36 29.55
CA ILE A 640 -1.21 19.25 29.31
C ILE A 640 -1.95 18.87 30.59
N PRO A 641 -1.29 18.55 31.73
CA PRO A 641 -2.01 18.17 32.93
C PRO A 641 -2.86 19.30 33.52
N ALA A 642 -2.38 20.55 33.41
CA ALA A 642 -3.14 21.71 33.87
C ALA A 642 -4.44 21.91 33.08
N GLU A 643 -4.38 21.82 31.76
CA GLU A 643 -5.54 21.95 30.89
C GLU A 643 -6.53 20.80 31.06
N LEU A 644 -6.08 19.55 31.24
CA LEU A 644 -6.96 18.42 31.52
C LEU A 644 -7.72 18.57 32.85
N ILE A 645 -7.04 19.06 33.89
CA ILE A 645 -7.67 19.37 35.20
C ILE A 645 -8.65 20.54 35.07
N ASN A 646 -8.28 21.59 34.33
CA ASN A 646 -9.13 22.75 34.10
C ASN A 646 -10.39 22.38 33.30
N LEU A 647 -10.24 21.55 32.26
CA LEU A 647 -11.33 21.00 31.46
C LEU A 647 -12.33 20.24 32.34
N SER A 648 -11.84 19.36 33.22
CA SER A 648 -12.68 18.63 34.18
C SER A 648 -13.46 19.57 35.10
N LYS A 649 -12.79 20.61 35.63
CA LYS A 649 -13.43 21.63 36.50
C LYS A 649 -14.46 22.47 35.75
N GLN A 650 -14.17 22.86 34.50
CA GLN A 650 -15.06 23.66 33.67
C GLN A 650 -16.35 22.88 33.36
N LEU A 651 -16.22 21.64 32.88
CA LEU A 651 -17.37 20.77 32.58
C LEU A 651 -18.22 20.46 33.84
N GLN A 652 -17.61 20.40 35.03
CA GLN A 652 -18.36 20.29 36.30
C GLN A 652 -19.08 21.59 36.66
N ARG A 653 -18.40 22.73 36.53
CA ARG A 653 -18.94 24.05 36.89
C ARG A 653 -20.11 24.46 36.01
N ASP A 654 -20.04 24.15 34.72
CA ASP A 654 -21.08 24.45 33.74
C ASP A 654 -22.30 23.54 33.87
N ARG A 655 -22.31 22.68 34.91
CA ARG A 655 -23.43 21.81 35.30
C ARG A 655 -23.97 20.99 34.15
N VAL A 656 -23.09 20.46 33.30
CA VAL A 656 -23.48 19.69 32.12
C VAL A 656 -24.35 18.48 32.51
N ASN A 657 -24.05 17.84 33.65
CA ASN A 657 -24.88 16.77 34.22
C ASN A 657 -26.27 17.26 34.65
N ASP A 658 -26.38 18.43 35.27
CA ASP A 658 -27.68 18.99 35.66
C ASP A 658 -28.47 19.44 34.42
N PHE A 659 -27.79 19.93 33.38
CA PHE A 659 -28.42 20.25 32.10
C PHE A 659 -28.97 19.00 31.40
N ARG A 660 -28.21 17.90 31.39
CA ARG A 660 -28.66 16.59 30.91
C ARG A 660 -29.90 16.09 31.67
N ASN A 661 -29.90 16.22 32.99
CA ASN A 661 -31.03 15.77 33.82
C ASN A 661 -32.25 16.71 33.71
N SER A 662 -32.02 18.02 33.60
CA SER A 662 -33.10 19.03 33.54
C SER A 662 -33.77 19.12 32.17
N HIS A 663 -33.11 18.78 31.06
CA HIS A 663 -33.77 18.77 29.76
C HIS A 663 -34.87 17.69 29.68
N GLN A 664 -34.78 16.60 30.47
CA GLN A 664 -35.82 15.57 30.53
C GLN A 664 -37.11 16.12 31.17
N HIS A 665 -37.00 17.20 31.94
CA HIS A 665 -38.08 17.95 32.57
C HIS A 665 -38.14 19.39 32.07
N TYR A 666 -37.93 19.61 30.76
CA TYR A 666 -37.87 20.93 30.16
C TYR A 666 -39.12 21.78 30.48
N GLN A 667 -38.94 22.83 31.27
CA GLN A 667 -39.95 23.87 31.54
C GLN A 667 -39.55 25.15 30.80
N LYS A 668 -40.44 25.68 29.93
CA LYS A 668 -40.27 26.94 29.18
C LYS A 668 -40.24 28.17 30.09
N THR A 669 -39.24 28.30 30.95
CA THR A 669 -39.00 29.50 31.76
C THR A 669 -37.82 30.28 31.16
N ALA A 670 -37.89 31.62 31.17
CA ALA A 670 -36.82 32.47 30.64
C ALA A 670 -35.47 32.25 31.37
N ALA A 671 -35.51 31.89 32.66
CA ALA A 671 -34.34 31.51 33.44
C ALA A 671 -33.74 30.17 32.99
N GLY A 672 -34.58 29.18 32.66
CA GLY A 672 -34.14 27.88 32.14
C GLY A 672 -33.47 28.00 30.78
N ILE A 673 -34.02 28.81 29.86
CA ILE A 673 -33.42 29.01 28.52
C ILE A 673 -32.02 29.62 28.62
N LYS A 674 -31.82 30.62 29.50
CA LYS A 674 -30.51 31.23 29.69
C LYS A 674 -29.47 30.24 30.25
N GLN A 675 -29.87 29.40 31.20
CA GLN A 675 -28.98 28.36 31.74
C GLN A 675 -28.53 27.36 30.67
N ILE A 676 -29.42 27.04 29.73
CA ILE A 676 -29.12 26.15 28.60
C ILE A 676 -28.11 26.80 27.65
N GLU A 677 -28.31 28.07 27.29
CA GLU A 677 -27.37 28.80 26.44
C GLU A 677 -25.98 28.92 27.08
N ASP A 678 -25.92 29.26 28.38
CA ASP A 678 -24.67 29.37 29.13
C ASP A 678 -23.94 28.01 29.19
N ALA A 679 -24.68 26.91 29.43
CA ALA A 679 -24.11 25.56 29.44
C ALA A 679 -23.60 25.10 28.06
N LEU A 680 -24.32 25.41 26.98
CA LEU A 680 -23.89 25.10 25.62
C LEU A 680 -22.64 25.90 25.23
N ALA A 681 -22.56 27.17 25.59
CA ALA A 681 -21.36 27.99 25.36
C ALA A 681 -20.15 27.48 26.17
N GLY A 682 -20.35 27.07 27.42
CA GLY A 682 -19.32 26.45 28.25
C GLY A 682 -18.80 25.14 27.66
N LEU A 683 -19.72 24.29 27.17
CA LEU A 683 -19.38 23.06 26.45
C LEU A 683 -18.60 23.32 25.17
N GLU A 684 -19.03 24.28 24.35
CA GLU A 684 -18.31 24.66 23.12
C GLU A 684 -16.85 25.04 23.44
N LEU A 685 -16.65 25.88 24.45
CA LEU A 685 -15.32 26.30 24.86
C LEU A 685 -14.47 25.12 25.34
N ALA A 686 -15.04 24.25 26.18
CA ALA A 686 -14.36 23.06 26.69
C ALA A 686 -13.92 22.10 25.56
N LEU A 687 -14.81 21.82 24.60
CA LEU A 687 -14.51 20.93 23.48
C LEU A 687 -13.54 21.55 22.48
N ARG A 688 -13.60 22.88 22.27
CA ARG A 688 -12.58 23.60 21.50
C ARG A 688 -11.21 23.52 22.17
N THR A 689 -11.12 23.50 23.50
CA THR A 689 -9.87 23.24 24.21
C THR A 689 -9.35 21.83 23.93
N VAL A 690 -10.22 20.81 23.95
CA VAL A 690 -9.84 19.42 23.58
C VAL A 690 -9.31 19.35 22.14
N GLU A 691 -9.96 20.04 21.20
CA GLU A 691 -9.47 20.18 19.81
C GLU A 691 -8.13 20.90 19.75
N ALA A 692 -7.97 22.00 20.48
CA ALA A 692 -6.75 22.80 20.50
C ALA A 692 -5.53 22.05 21.06
N LEU A 693 -5.76 21.09 21.98
CA LEU A 693 -4.74 20.16 22.50
C LEU A 693 -4.42 19.00 21.53
N GLY A 694 -5.30 18.78 20.54
CA GLY A 694 -5.17 17.69 19.58
C GLY A 694 -5.74 16.36 20.05
N PHE A 695 -6.60 16.34 21.07
CA PHE A 695 -7.17 15.10 21.62
C PHE A 695 -8.54 14.72 21.01
N ALA A 696 -9.11 15.57 20.14
CA ALA A 696 -10.46 15.38 19.61
C ALA A 696 -10.58 14.40 18.42
N LEU A 697 -9.51 13.66 18.06
CA LEU A 697 -9.47 12.78 16.88
C LEU A 697 -9.86 13.51 15.57
N VAL A 698 -9.34 14.72 15.39
CA VAL A 698 -9.55 15.50 14.16
C VAL A 698 -8.37 15.26 13.23
N GLU A 699 -8.63 14.71 12.04
CA GLU A 699 -7.58 14.51 11.05
C GLU A 699 -7.16 15.84 10.43
N PHE A 700 -5.87 16.09 10.46
CA PHE A 700 -5.22 17.19 9.78
C PHE A 700 -4.78 16.73 8.39
N LYS A 701 -5.01 17.57 7.39
CA LYS A 701 -4.60 17.33 5.99
C LYS A 701 -3.58 18.37 5.56
N VAL A 702 -2.67 18.01 4.67
CA VAL A 702 -1.77 19.00 4.06
C VAL A 702 -2.61 19.94 3.20
N ASP A 703 -2.54 21.22 3.52
CA ASP A 703 -3.19 22.33 2.83
C ASP A 703 -2.20 23.02 1.88
N ASP A 704 -0.94 23.14 2.31
CA ASP A 704 0.13 23.77 1.52
C ASP A 704 1.51 23.18 1.89
N GLU A 705 2.46 23.27 0.96
CA GLU A 705 3.84 22.85 1.12
C GLU A 705 4.77 23.85 0.43
N THR A 706 5.58 24.55 1.23
CA THR A 706 6.57 25.49 0.69
C THR A 706 7.94 24.85 0.70
N HIS A 707 8.73 25.09 -0.35
CA HIS A 707 10.11 24.63 -0.46
C HIS A 707 11.03 25.79 -0.76
N ASP A 708 12.18 25.82 -0.10
CA ASP A 708 13.25 26.75 -0.44
C ASP A 708 14.37 26.06 -1.24
N ARG A 709 15.25 26.87 -1.84
CA ARG A 709 16.37 26.39 -2.65
C ARG A 709 17.44 25.61 -1.86
N TRP A 710 17.37 25.62 -0.53
CA TRP A 710 18.32 24.95 0.36
C TRP A 710 17.77 23.62 0.88
N GLY A 711 16.61 23.18 0.38
CA GLY A 711 15.98 21.92 0.77
C GLY A 711 15.24 22.00 2.10
N ARG A 712 14.89 23.21 2.57
CA ARG A 712 13.97 23.37 3.68
C ARG A 712 12.54 23.38 3.15
N SER A 713 11.64 22.77 3.89
CA SER A 713 10.22 22.82 3.58
C SER A 713 9.36 23.06 4.80
N GLU A 714 8.21 23.67 4.60
CA GLU A 714 7.18 23.83 5.62
C GLU A 714 5.89 23.20 5.12
N PHE A 715 5.37 22.27 5.91
CA PHE A 715 4.11 21.58 5.65
C PHE A 715 3.03 22.24 6.51
N TYR A 716 2.02 22.79 5.83
CA TYR A 716 0.88 23.43 6.46
C TYR A 716 -0.25 22.43 6.54
N PHE A 717 -0.58 22.02 7.75
CA PHE A 717 -1.66 21.11 8.04
C PHE A 717 -2.91 21.89 8.43
N ALA A 718 -4.05 21.62 7.80
CA ALA A 718 -5.35 22.20 8.15
C ALA A 718 -6.31 21.13 8.68
N ALA A 719 -6.97 21.45 9.79
CA ALA A 719 -8.14 20.74 10.27
C ALA A 719 -9.41 21.26 9.58
N PRO A 720 -10.50 20.47 9.51
CA PRO A 720 -11.77 20.87 8.88
C PRO A 720 -12.37 22.19 9.41
N ARG A 721 -12.07 22.56 10.65
CA ARG A 721 -12.57 23.79 11.32
C ARG A 721 -11.57 24.96 11.30
N GLY A 722 -10.56 24.92 10.42
CA GLY A 722 -9.65 26.05 10.16
C GLY A 722 -8.44 26.16 11.10
N GLN A 723 -8.28 25.24 12.05
CA GLN A 723 -7.03 25.15 12.82
C GLN A 723 -5.89 24.75 11.89
N ARG A 724 -4.78 25.49 11.94
CA ARG A 724 -3.57 25.18 11.17
C ARG A 724 -2.41 24.81 12.08
N HIS A 725 -1.60 23.85 11.64
CA HIS A 725 -0.37 23.44 12.28
C HIS A 725 0.76 23.38 11.25
N VAL A 726 1.97 23.81 11.62
CA VAL A 726 3.09 23.90 10.68
C VAL A 726 4.24 23.04 11.16
N ILE A 727 4.74 22.18 10.27
CA ILE A 727 5.89 21.31 10.52
C ILE A 727 6.98 21.63 9.51
N SER A 728 8.18 21.92 10.01
CA SER A 728 9.33 22.27 9.17
C SER A 728 10.27 21.09 8.97
N ARG A 729 10.87 20.99 7.78
CA ARG A 729 11.90 20.00 7.42
C ARG A 729 13.11 20.71 6.80
N PRO A 730 14.32 20.12 6.87
CA PRO A 730 14.65 18.84 7.51
C PRO A 730 14.64 18.92 9.04
N SER A 731 14.44 17.79 9.72
CA SER A 731 14.49 17.70 11.18
C SER A 731 15.41 16.57 11.65
N GLY A 732 15.91 16.69 12.88
CA GLY A 732 16.65 15.62 13.56
C GLY A 732 15.78 14.40 13.88
N PHE A 733 14.45 14.53 13.75
CA PHE A 733 13.46 13.58 14.26
C PHE A 733 12.65 12.88 13.17
N ASP A 734 13.08 12.97 11.91
CA ASP A 734 12.33 12.38 10.78
C ASP A 734 12.35 10.85 10.74
N TRP A 735 13.20 10.20 11.54
CA TRP A 735 13.35 8.73 11.55
C TRP A 735 12.59 8.07 12.71
N LEU A 736 11.59 8.75 13.25
CA LEU A 736 10.77 8.27 14.36
C LEU A 736 9.60 7.38 13.95
N GLY A 737 9.49 6.96 12.68
CA GLY A 737 8.38 6.10 12.23
C GLY A 737 7.00 6.75 12.35
N MET A 738 6.95 8.06 12.60
CA MET A 738 5.70 8.83 12.56
C MET A 738 5.16 8.90 11.14
N PRO A 739 3.85 9.12 10.96
CA PRO A 739 3.25 9.19 9.65
C PRO A 739 3.95 10.20 8.72
N PRO A 740 4.05 9.90 7.42
CA PRO A 740 4.67 10.80 6.46
C PRO A 740 3.85 12.09 6.37
N LEU A 741 4.55 13.21 6.20
CA LEU A 741 3.92 14.53 6.19
C LEU A 741 2.96 14.74 5.02
N SER A 742 3.03 13.93 3.96
CA SER A 742 2.09 13.97 2.84
C SER A 742 0.74 13.30 3.13
N SER A 743 0.58 12.65 4.29
CA SER A 743 -0.62 11.88 4.65
C SER A 743 -1.49 12.60 5.68
N SER A 744 -2.79 12.28 5.66
CA SER A 744 -3.71 12.72 6.73
C SER A 744 -3.37 12.03 8.04
N GLN A 745 -3.34 12.79 9.13
CA GLN A 745 -2.87 12.32 10.43
C GLN A 745 -3.54 13.09 11.57
N TYR A 746 -3.68 12.46 12.72
CA TYR A 746 -3.98 13.14 13.98
C TYR A 746 -2.72 13.81 14.50
N VAL A 747 -2.84 15.11 14.81
CA VAL A 747 -1.73 15.92 15.34
C VAL A 747 -2.05 16.26 16.79
N VAL A 748 -1.26 15.72 17.72
CA VAL A 748 -1.41 16.01 19.15
C VAL A 748 -0.62 17.30 19.44
N THR A 749 -1.23 18.43 19.08
CA THR A 749 -0.60 19.76 19.06
C THR A 749 0.05 20.17 20.39
N SER A 750 -0.47 19.69 21.53
CA SER A 750 0.14 19.97 22.83
C SER A 750 1.31 19.05 23.19
N ALA A 751 1.43 17.87 22.57
CA ALA A 751 2.45 16.87 22.88
C ALA A 751 3.78 17.14 22.13
N ILE A 752 4.37 18.29 22.44
CA ILE A 752 5.64 18.75 21.85
C ILE A 752 6.81 18.04 22.55
N PHE A 753 7.62 17.31 21.80
CA PHE A 753 8.81 16.62 22.31
C PHE A 753 10.14 17.31 21.92
N ASP A 754 10.15 18.15 20.89
CA ASP A 754 11.28 19.07 20.66
C ASP A 754 10.87 20.35 19.92
N ALA A 755 11.72 21.38 20.04
CA ALA A 755 11.54 22.65 19.35
C ALA A 755 11.91 22.56 17.85
N PRO A 756 11.33 23.40 16.97
CA PRO A 756 10.32 24.41 17.28
C PRO A 756 8.90 23.85 17.40
N ASN A 757 8.53 22.78 16.67
CA ASN A 757 7.16 22.23 16.63
C ASN A 757 7.14 20.72 16.35
N GLU A 758 8.06 19.94 16.95
CA GLU A 758 8.01 18.48 16.80
C GLU A 758 7.01 17.89 17.81
N VAL A 759 5.89 17.39 17.27
CA VAL A 759 4.75 16.88 18.04
C VAL A 759 4.47 15.42 17.73
N ILE A 760 3.86 14.72 18.69
CA ILE A 760 3.35 13.35 18.45
C ILE A 760 2.30 13.40 17.35
N ARG A 761 2.49 12.57 16.33
CA ARG A 761 1.62 12.42 15.18
C ARG A 761 1.28 10.97 14.98
N VAL A 762 0.01 10.69 14.71
CA VAL A 762 -0.47 9.32 14.56
C VAL A 762 -1.46 9.23 13.41
N ARG A 763 -1.42 8.13 12.68
CA ARG A 763 -2.32 7.87 11.56
C ARG A 763 -3.56 7.14 12.05
N ARG A 764 -4.71 7.42 11.44
CA ARG A 764 -5.91 6.62 11.67
C ARG A 764 -5.72 5.22 11.08
N ARG A 765 -6.01 4.21 11.90
CA ARG A 765 -6.18 2.83 11.47
C ARG A 765 -7.67 2.55 11.27
N VAL A 766 -7.99 1.88 10.18
CA VAL A 766 -9.35 1.39 9.92
C VAL A 766 -9.34 -0.12 10.17
N ASP A 767 -10.19 -0.59 11.06
CA ASP A 767 -10.33 -2.02 11.33
C ASP A 767 -11.11 -2.64 10.16
N SER A 768 -10.49 -3.61 9.47
CA SER A 768 -10.96 -4.19 8.21
C SER A 768 -10.38 -5.59 8.01
N THR A 769 -10.92 -6.35 7.04
CA THR A 769 -10.34 -7.64 6.63
C THR A 769 -8.88 -7.52 6.17
N PHE A 770 -8.48 -6.39 5.60
CA PHE A 770 -7.09 -6.14 5.21
C PHE A 770 -6.21 -5.84 6.43
N ALA A 771 -6.70 -5.08 7.40
CA ALA A 771 -6.00 -4.88 8.67
C ALA A 771 -5.82 -6.21 9.43
N ASP A 772 -6.79 -7.12 9.36
CA ASP A 772 -6.71 -8.45 9.95
C ASP A 772 -5.70 -9.35 9.21
N LEU A 773 -5.68 -9.30 7.87
CA LEU A 773 -4.71 -10.03 7.05
C LEU A 773 -3.27 -9.72 7.47
N TRP A 774 -2.97 -8.48 7.83
CA TRP A 774 -1.65 -8.02 8.26
C TRP A 774 -1.50 -7.86 9.79
N ALA A 775 -2.36 -8.53 10.57
CA ALA A 775 -2.19 -8.57 12.02
C ALA A 775 -0.86 -9.26 12.43
N GLY A 776 -0.16 -8.69 13.40
CA GLY A 776 1.15 -9.20 13.86
C GLY A 776 2.33 -8.92 12.92
N PHE A 777 2.13 -8.15 11.85
CA PHE A 777 3.19 -7.65 10.99
C PHE A 777 3.62 -6.24 11.42
N PRO A 778 4.92 -5.91 11.48
CA PRO A 778 6.07 -6.77 11.15
C PRO A 778 6.45 -7.74 12.29
N ALA A 779 6.69 -9.01 11.96
CA ALA A 779 7.28 -9.97 12.90
C ALA A 779 8.82 -9.88 12.87
N ARG A 780 9.39 -9.04 13.74
CA ARG A 780 10.84 -8.75 13.78
C ARG A 780 11.66 -9.96 14.25
N ARG A 781 12.85 -10.15 13.66
CA ARG A 781 13.81 -11.23 14.00
C ARG A 781 14.87 -10.75 14.99
N GLN A 782 15.50 -11.67 15.70
CA GLN A 782 16.56 -11.34 16.67
C GLN A 782 17.82 -10.83 15.96
N ASP A 783 18.54 -9.94 16.65
CA ASP A 783 19.86 -9.50 16.21
C ASP A 783 20.85 -10.67 16.28
N ARG A 784 21.57 -10.91 15.19
CA ARG A 784 22.64 -11.89 15.17
C ARG A 784 23.72 -11.44 16.16
N ALA A 785 23.99 -12.26 17.18
CA ALA A 785 24.99 -11.97 18.23
C ALA A 785 26.42 -11.69 17.69
N ASN A 786 26.67 -11.88 16.38
CA ASN A 786 27.94 -11.63 15.69
C ASN A 786 27.85 -10.71 14.44
N ALA A 787 26.69 -10.15 14.06
CA ALA A 787 26.57 -9.36 12.82
C ALA A 787 27.34 -8.02 12.82
N LEU A 788 27.69 -7.48 13.99
CA LEU A 788 28.51 -6.26 14.08
C LEU A 788 29.99 -6.48 13.65
N LYS A 789 30.42 -7.71 13.33
CA LYS A 789 31.82 -8.00 12.98
C LYS A 789 32.05 -8.45 11.53
N GLN A 790 31.01 -8.77 10.75
CA GLN A 790 31.20 -9.28 9.40
C GLN A 790 30.16 -8.70 8.44
N ASN A 791 30.65 -7.74 7.66
CA ASN A 791 30.04 -7.05 6.51
C ASN A 791 29.11 -5.87 6.83
N PRO A 792 29.42 -4.67 6.33
CA PRO A 792 28.42 -3.62 6.24
C PRO A 792 27.32 -4.13 5.32
N VAL A 793 26.07 -3.97 5.76
CA VAL A 793 24.91 -4.12 4.88
C VAL A 793 25.15 -3.19 3.69
N GLU A 794 25.46 -3.76 2.52
CA GLU A 794 25.47 -3.01 1.27
C GLU A 794 24.07 -2.46 1.09
N HIS A 795 23.93 -1.14 1.22
CA HIS A 795 22.74 -0.45 0.75
C HIS A 795 22.79 -0.51 -0.78
N PRO A 796 21.85 -1.20 -1.46
CA PRO A 796 21.81 -1.21 -2.90
C PRO A 796 21.20 0.12 -3.35
N ASN A 797 22.05 1.15 -3.41
CA ASN A 797 21.91 2.35 -4.23
C ASN A 797 23.30 2.81 -4.74
N THR A 798 24.25 1.88 -4.79
CA THR A 798 25.60 2.08 -5.34
C THR A 798 25.92 1.03 -6.41
N GLU A 799 24.94 0.65 -7.22
CA GLU A 799 25.24 0.24 -8.59
C GLU A 799 25.22 1.51 -9.43
N VAL A 800 26.39 2.13 -9.55
CA VAL A 800 26.67 3.02 -10.67
C VAL A 800 26.46 2.17 -11.91
N HIS A 801 25.42 2.47 -12.69
CA HIS A 801 25.22 1.92 -14.02
C HIS A 801 26.54 1.99 -14.80
N GLY A 802 27.15 0.82 -14.98
CA GLY A 802 28.35 0.61 -15.79
C GLY A 802 28.01 -0.33 -16.91
N GLN A 803 27.46 0.26 -17.98
CA GLN A 803 27.35 -0.21 -19.38
C GLN A 803 26.57 -1.50 -19.67
#